data_AF-W9NG60-F1
#
_entry.id   AF-W9NG60-F1
#
_cell.length_a   1.000
_cell.length_b   1.000
_cell.length_c   1.000
_cell.angle_alpha   90.00
_cell.angle_beta   90.00
_cell.angle_gamma   90.00
#
_symmetry.space_group_name_H-M   'P 1'
#
loop_
_entity.id
_entity.type
_entity.pdbx_description
1 polymer ?
#
loop_
_entity_poly.entity_id
_entity_poly.type
_entity_poly.pdbx_seq_one_letter_code
_entity_poly.pdbx_strand_id
1 'polypeptide(L)'
;MQGRGDLVTRRTQFSSCDECRRSRVACDSARRRSEAGDSPVSCTRCQKSLRQCTFKKWMQDARGASFPVESMGRRRETVRTGRESPFSSDVKHVDASAERNLLISGVDWNAPSLVVQGILNPTIPSPALGSVQHNVVSPSYTLIPSSSTICLSELESKWLSAFYIEGFEAVFGSWMGRYSNPFVFGHDSSAEKYVSVSDLCCQLDRWMAEYSDRQNLDQQESETDRQIQQSLRSSVASYSARWLDLTAQPSPSRRAHLDITQALWRHARRDMLKVTNRPSYRSMISLFLFALTPIPYGISEEEVSDGISGQSCVHAALQQIQTLRARQRNLQFSGSKVSPSPTMEVQAICTTPESIGTSSFINAESMAYWAALTFDTSASLTLNCRSLLSSGLFGFEAELPWRLVRTTSNMFDETAKYWGLSSFEMTDERANQIIAAGASWKLLGWKLTAIFKEALRDGHDESDVQKAYDLVVDSVRHFNTIYRPRLDMCQKRMPFLGQKTKLRWYSLMLHYHLSILMFVDFIDATNRYDLLASFAVESADAETTVMNALAFGLHNTYTISPMPDSTSNHPSPSITGGNEPIITGPLVSIDPYPHHVVAGVALMRKAIDRDYSVGKIALESYQSLLSTLERTLSLLPQSSKSVQAVRTKFFSKAPDEELPNHQDLSVSNCIFLFLTF
;
A
#
# COMPACT_ATOMS: atom_id res chain seq x y z
N MET A 1 -11.93 -3.07 -47.43
CA MET A 1 -10.71 -3.66 -46.84
C MET A 1 -10.96 -3.80 -45.34
N GLN A 2 -11.12 -5.04 -44.87
CA GLN A 2 -11.57 -5.37 -43.52
C GLN A 2 -10.49 -6.19 -42.82
N GLY A 3 -10.16 -5.78 -41.58
CA GLY A 3 -9.06 -6.27 -40.77
C GLY A 3 -9.30 -7.62 -40.11
N ARG A 4 -8.18 -8.31 -39.82
CA ARG A 4 -8.08 -9.47 -38.94
C ARG A 4 -8.02 -9.01 -37.49
N GLY A 5 -8.93 -9.51 -36.66
CA GLY A 5 -8.85 -9.46 -35.20
C GLY A 5 -8.18 -10.71 -34.65
N ASP A 6 -7.24 -10.51 -33.73
CA ASP A 6 -6.52 -11.55 -32.98
C ASP A 6 -7.41 -12.27 -31.95
N LEU A 7 -7.19 -13.57 -31.83
CA LEU A 7 -7.91 -14.52 -30.99
C LEU A 7 -7.37 -14.51 -29.55
N VAL A 8 -8.22 -14.10 -28.60
CA VAL A 8 -8.00 -14.28 -27.16
C VAL A 8 -8.24 -15.75 -26.76
N THR A 9 -7.28 -16.35 -26.05
CA THR A 9 -7.34 -17.71 -25.52
C THR A 9 -8.43 -17.86 -24.44
N ARG A 10 -9.48 -18.64 -24.75
CA ARG A 10 -10.62 -18.94 -23.86
C ARG A 10 -10.19 -19.89 -22.72
N ARG A 11 -10.39 -19.46 -21.47
CA ARG A 11 -10.38 -20.28 -20.24
C ARG A 11 -11.40 -21.43 -20.34
N THR A 12 -10.99 -22.66 -20.03
CA THR A 12 -11.86 -23.85 -19.98
C THR A 12 -12.80 -23.80 -18.77
N GLN A 13 -13.98 -23.18 -18.95
CA GLN A 13 -15.16 -23.46 -18.13
C GLN A 13 -15.63 -24.92 -18.44
N PHE A 14 -16.53 -25.51 -17.64
CA PHE A 14 -17.17 -26.84 -17.88
C PHE A 14 -16.58 -28.11 -17.24
N SER A 15 -16.03 -28.06 -16.02
CA SER A 15 -15.65 -29.28 -15.26
C SER A 15 -16.52 -29.61 -14.03
N SER A 16 -17.55 -28.81 -13.70
CA SER A 16 -18.40 -29.05 -12.51
C SER A 16 -19.85 -28.54 -12.64
N CYS A 17 -20.80 -29.15 -11.90
CA CYS A 17 -22.18 -28.66 -11.77
C CYS A 17 -22.29 -27.49 -10.78
N ASP A 18 -23.39 -26.75 -10.83
CA ASP A 18 -23.59 -25.53 -10.02
C ASP A 18 -23.60 -25.80 -8.52
N GLU A 19 -24.16 -26.93 -8.08
CA GLU A 19 -24.19 -27.31 -6.68
C GLU A 19 -22.78 -27.62 -6.14
N CYS A 20 -21.97 -28.34 -6.92
CA CYS A 20 -20.57 -28.59 -6.61
C CYS A 20 -19.74 -27.29 -6.63
N ARG A 21 -20.05 -26.37 -7.56
CA ARG A 21 -19.39 -25.07 -7.68
C ARG A 21 -19.69 -24.15 -6.50
N ARG A 22 -20.97 -24.02 -6.11
CA ARG A 22 -21.41 -23.29 -4.91
C ARG A 22 -20.78 -23.85 -3.64
N SER A 23 -20.65 -25.17 -3.59
CA SER A 23 -20.05 -25.87 -2.46
C SER A 23 -18.51 -25.94 -2.49
N ARG A 24 -17.85 -25.37 -3.51
CA ARG A 24 -16.39 -25.42 -3.74
C ARG A 24 -15.79 -26.84 -3.66
N VAL A 25 -16.52 -27.85 -4.12
CA VAL A 25 -16.05 -29.25 -4.20
C VAL A 25 -16.02 -29.73 -5.65
N ALA A 26 -15.10 -30.65 -5.97
CA ALA A 26 -15.01 -31.23 -7.30
C ALA A 26 -16.27 -32.04 -7.64
N CYS A 27 -16.72 -31.94 -8.90
CA CYS A 27 -17.85 -32.70 -9.40
C CYS A 27 -17.39 -34.04 -9.96
N ASP A 28 -18.02 -35.14 -9.52
CA ASP A 28 -17.66 -36.49 -9.95
C ASP A 28 -18.55 -37.03 -11.09
N SER A 29 -19.46 -36.21 -11.63
CA SER A 29 -20.35 -36.60 -12.74
C SER A 29 -19.59 -37.05 -13.98
N ALA A 30 -18.48 -36.38 -14.34
CA ALA A 30 -17.67 -36.73 -15.50
C ALA A 30 -16.95 -38.09 -15.37
N ARG A 31 -16.71 -38.53 -14.13
CA ARG A 31 -16.05 -39.82 -13.82
C ARG A 31 -17.04 -40.97 -13.68
N ARG A 32 -18.34 -40.66 -13.55
CA ARG A 32 -19.43 -41.64 -13.45
C ARG A 32 -20.01 -41.93 -14.83
N ARG A 33 -19.46 -42.94 -15.52
CA ARG A 33 -20.10 -43.50 -16.72
C ARG A 33 -21.16 -44.53 -16.30
N SER A 34 -22.33 -44.46 -16.93
CA SER A 34 -23.34 -45.53 -16.85
C SER A 34 -22.80 -46.79 -17.54
N GLU A 35 -22.91 -47.95 -16.89
CA GLU A 35 -22.51 -49.25 -17.48
C GLU A 35 -23.42 -49.68 -18.65
N ALA A 36 -24.58 -49.02 -18.82
CA ALA A 36 -25.38 -49.05 -20.04
C ALA A 36 -25.23 -47.69 -20.76
N GLY A 37 -24.73 -47.70 -21.99
CA GLY A 37 -24.20 -46.55 -22.74
C GLY A 37 -25.14 -45.36 -23.02
N ASP A 38 -26.36 -45.31 -22.50
CA ASP A 38 -27.31 -44.23 -22.76
C ASP A 38 -27.76 -43.54 -21.47
N SER A 39 -26.99 -42.53 -21.03
CA SER A 39 -27.38 -41.32 -20.26
C SER A 39 -26.21 -40.76 -19.44
N PRO A 40 -26.01 -39.42 -19.38
CA PRO A 40 -25.09 -38.83 -18.41
C PRO A 40 -25.63 -38.97 -16.98
N VAL A 41 -24.76 -39.33 -16.05
CA VAL A 41 -25.10 -39.62 -14.64
C VAL A 41 -24.99 -38.36 -13.79
N SER A 42 -25.94 -38.16 -12.87
CA SER A 42 -25.87 -37.09 -11.86
C SER A 42 -24.67 -37.31 -10.91
N CYS A 43 -24.00 -36.23 -10.49
CA CYS A 43 -22.93 -36.33 -9.50
C CYS A 43 -23.46 -36.88 -8.16
N THR A 44 -22.60 -37.50 -7.35
CA THR A 44 -22.98 -38.17 -6.10
C THR A 44 -23.71 -37.21 -5.15
N ARG A 45 -23.29 -35.93 -5.14
CA ARG A 45 -23.87 -34.91 -4.26
C ARG A 45 -25.28 -34.49 -4.71
N CYS A 46 -25.50 -34.25 -6.00
CA CYS A 46 -26.83 -33.97 -6.54
C CYS A 46 -27.76 -35.18 -6.40
N GLN A 47 -27.24 -36.40 -6.54
CA GLN A 47 -28.01 -37.62 -6.31
C GLN A 47 -28.46 -37.76 -4.85
N LYS A 48 -27.55 -37.55 -3.89
CA LYS A 48 -27.88 -37.60 -2.45
C LYS A 48 -28.86 -36.50 -2.02
N SER A 49 -28.79 -35.32 -2.65
CA SER A 49 -29.72 -34.23 -2.37
C SER A 49 -31.03 -34.30 -3.15
N LEU A 50 -31.25 -35.37 -3.94
CA LEU A 50 -32.41 -35.53 -4.84
C LEU A 50 -32.64 -34.33 -5.77
N ARG A 51 -31.56 -33.63 -6.17
CA ARG A 51 -31.60 -32.49 -7.09
C ARG A 51 -31.08 -32.85 -8.48
N GLN A 52 -31.59 -32.16 -9.49
CA GLN A 52 -31.12 -32.34 -10.86
C GLN A 52 -29.69 -31.78 -11.02
N CYS A 53 -28.80 -32.60 -11.58
CA CYS A 53 -27.40 -32.19 -11.80
C CYS A 53 -27.28 -31.37 -13.09
N THR A 54 -26.89 -30.10 -13.00
CA THR A 54 -26.78 -29.21 -14.18
C THR A 54 -25.69 -29.63 -15.16
N PHE A 55 -24.68 -30.39 -14.69
CA PHE A 55 -23.67 -31.00 -15.56
C PHE A 55 -24.27 -32.08 -16.48
N LYS A 56 -25.35 -32.76 -16.07
CA LYS A 56 -26.05 -33.76 -16.90
C LYS A 56 -26.67 -33.10 -18.13
N LYS A 57 -27.33 -31.95 -17.95
CA LYS A 57 -27.94 -31.16 -19.04
C LYS A 57 -26.87 -30.68 -20.02
N TRP A 58 -25.77 -30.13 -19.49
CA TRP A 58 -24.66 -29.66 -20.32
C TRP A 58 -24.03 -30.76 -21.18
N MET A 59 -23.84 -31.97 -20.64
CA MET A 59 -23.32 -33.12 -21.42
C MET A 59 -24.32 -33.64 -22.47
N GLN A 60 -25.62 -33.44 -22.27
CA GLN A 60 -26.63 -33.76 -23.29
C GLN A 60 -26.59 -32.73 -24.42
N ASP A 61 -26.50 -31.45 -24.08
CA ASP A 61 -26.41 -30.35 -25.04
C ASP A 61 -25.09 -30.41 -25.85
N ALA A 62 -23.98 -30.82 -25.23
CA ALA A 62 -22.67 -30.96 -25.87
C ALA A 62 -22.57 -32.14 -26.86
N ARG A 63 -23.38 -33.21 -26.69
CA ARG A 63 -23.42 -34.32 -27.66
C ARG A 63 -24.07 -33.94 -29.00
N GLY A 64 -24.73 -32.78 -29.09
CA GLY A 64 -25.27 -32.24 -30.33
C GLY A 64 -24.28 -31.42 -31.19
N ALA A 65 -23.07 -31.16 -30.68
CA ALA A 65 -22.07 -30.32 -31.36
C ALA A 65 -20.78 -31.11 -31.64
N SER A 66 -20.53 -31.44 -32.91
CA SER A 66 -19.37 -32.19 -33.38
C SER A 66 -18.08 -31.35 -33.32
N PHE A 67 -17.11 -31.74 -32.49
CA PHE A 67 -15.72 -31.27 -32.59
C PHE A 67 -14.73 -32.43 -32.38
N PRO A 68 -13.52 -32.40 -32.99
CA PRO A 68 -12.62 -33.54 -33.05
C PRO A 68 -11.98 -33.84 -31.69
N VAL A 69 -11.94 -35.13 -31.33
CA VAL A 69 -11.35 -35.66 -30.10
C VAL A 69 -9.87 -35.95 -30.33
N GLU A 70 -8.97 -35.19 -29.72
CA GLU A 70 -7.59 -35.61 -29.51
C GLU A 70 -7.45 -36.38 -28.20
N SER A 71 -6.85 -37.56 -28.31
CA SER A 71 -6.68 -38.56 -27.27
C SER A 71 -5.54 -38.19 -26.30
N MET A 72 -5.84 -38.05 -25.01
CA MET A 72 -4.81 -38.18 -23.96
C MET A 72 -4.83 -39.59 -23.35
N GLY A 73 -3.65 -40.19 -23.33
CA GLY A 73 -3.38 -41.57 -22.98
C GLY A 73 -3.70 -41.97 -21.54
N ARG A 74 -4.07 -43.26 -21.44
CA ARG A 74 -4.36 -44.04 -20.24
C ARG A 74 -3.17 -44.14 -19.28
N ARG A 75 -3.42 -44.00 -17.97
CA ARG A 75 -2.68 -44.72 -16.92
C ARG A 75 -3.62 -45.74 -16.29
N ARG A 76 -3.19 -47.01 -16.34
CA ARG A 76 -3.96 -48.22 -15.96
C ARG A 76 -4.34 -48.24 -14.47
N GLU A 77 -5.58 -48.69 -14.26
CA GLU A 77 -6.16 -49.17 -13.01
C GLU A 77 -5.53 -50.48 -12.52
N THR A 78 -5.73 -50.78 -11.23
CA THR A 78 -5.96 -52.16 -10.79
C THR A 78 -7.13 -52.15 -9.80
N VAL A 79 -8.08 -53.04 -10.06
CA VAL A 79 -9.44 -53.09 -9.56
C VAL A 79 -9.66 -54.41 -8.83
N ARG A 80 -10.31 -54.32 -7.66
CA ARG A 80 -11.25 -55.24 -6.97
C ARG A 80 -10.92 -56.72 -6.79
N THR A 81 -11.36 -57.27 -5.65
CA THR A 81 -12.59 -58.09 -5.43
C THR A 81 -12.57 -58.61 -3.99
N GLY A 82 -13.64 -58.88 -3.23
CA GLY A 82 -15.10 -58.82 -3.38
C GLY A 82 -15.73 -59.69 -2.28
N ARG A 83 -16.94 -59.31 -1.78
CA ARG A 83 -18.03 -60.16 -1.20
C ARG A 83 -17.70 -61.00 0.07
N GLU A 84 -18.48 -61.11 1.15
CA GLU A 84 -19.93 -61.28 1.37
C GLU A 84 -20.32 -60.91 2.83
N SER A 85 -21.59 -60.56 3.08
CA SER A 85 -22.24 -60.52 4.42
C SER A 85 -22.68 -61.92 4.84
N PRO A 86 -22.90 -62.22 6.14
CA PRO A 86 -24.26 -62.09 6.71
C PRO A 86 -24.39 -61.69 8.22
N PHE A 87 -25.53 -61.06 8.52
CA PHE A 87 -26.38 -61.16 9.74
C PHE A 87 -26.00 -60.60 11.14
N SER A 88 -26.93 -59.75 11.63
CA SER A 88 -27.63 -59.72 12.93
C SER A 88 -27.08 -59.02 14.20
N SER A 89 -28.02 -58.26 14.79
CA SER A 89 -28.28 -57.93 16.21
C SER A 89 -27.42 -56.90 16.96
N ASP A 90 -28.05 -55.74 17.17
CA ASP A 90 -28.40 -55.15 18.48
C ASP A 90 -27.34 -54.59 19.47
N VAL A 91 -27.70 -53.38 19.95
CA VAL A 91 -27.47 -52.77 21.29
C VAL A 91 -26.22 -51.89 21.52
N LYS A 92 -26.53 -50.57 21.61
CA LYS A 92 -26.18 -49.53 22.61
C LYS A 92 -24.72 -49.17 23.01
N HIS A 93 -24.56 -47.84 23.10
CA HIS A 93 -23.83 -47.02 24.09
C HIS A 93 -22.29 -46.81 24.00
N VAL A 94 -21.96 -45.53 23.75
CA VAL A 94 -21.14 -44.58 24.56
C VAL A 94 -19.63 -44.82 24.76
N ASP A 95 -18.91 -43.80 24.27
CA ASP A 95 -17.68 -43.13 24.74
C ASP A 95 -16.35 -43.85 25.04
N ALA A 96 -15.33 -43.08 24.70
CA ALA A 96 -14.02 -42.93 25.32
C ALA A 96 -12.83 -43.68 24.70
N SER A 97 -11.88 -42.83 24.32
CA SER A 97 -10.47 -43.03 23.99
C SER A 97 -9.68 -43.90 24.96
N ALA A 98 -8.73 -44.70 24.46
CA ALA A 98 -7.29 -44.62 24.77
C ALA A 98 -6.50 -45.84 24.27
N GLU A 99 -5.27 -45.55 23.81
CA GLU A 99 -4.03 -46.37 23.91
C GLU A 99 -3.91 -47.69 23.11
N ARG A 100 -3.01 -47.79 22.13
CA ARG A 100 -1.53 -47.98 22.19
C ARG A 100 -1.14 -49.39 22.69
N ASN A 101 -0.50 -50.18 21.82
CA ASN A 101 0.55 -51.21 22.04
C ASN A 101 0.54 -52.19 20.85
N LEU A 102 1.55 -52.25 19.98
CA LEU A 102 2.89 -52.85 20.11
C LEU A 102 2.92 -54.35 20.42
N LEU A 103 3.62 -55.05 19.51
CA LEU A 103 4.38 -56.30 19.59
C LEU A 103 3.72 -57.61 19.14
N ILE A 104 4.49 -58.31 18.27
CA ILE A 104 4.81 -59.75 18.18
C ILE A 104 5.42 -59.95 16.77
N SER A 105 6.75 -59.98 16.60
CA SER A 105 7.65 -61.17 16.56
C SER A 105 7.09 -62.31 15.69
N GLY A 106 7.76 -62.94 14.73
CA GLY A 106 9.14 -63.00 14.27
C GLY A 106 9.29 -64.28 13.41
N VAL A 107 10.47 -64.44 12.81
CA VAL A 107 11.10 -65.68 12.30
C VAL A 107 10.90 -66.06 10.82
N ASP A 108 11.95 -65.74 10.06
CA ASP A 108 12.80 -66.51 9.11
C ASP A 108 12.21 -67.57 8.15
N TRP A 109 12.72 -67.57 6.91
CA TRP A 109 13.67 -68.57 6.39
C TRP A 109 14.25 -68.16 5.01
N ASN A 110 15.59 -68.17 4.94
CA ASN A 110 16.48 -68.54 3.81
C ASN A 110 16.74 -67.62 2.58
N ALA A 111 18.00 -67.19 2.52
CA ALA A 111 18.77 -66.81 1.32
C ALA A 111 19.11 -68.05 0.43
N PRO A 112 19.66 -67.86 -0.79
CA PRO A 112 21.12 -67.72 -0.88
C PRO A 112 21.65 -66.67 -1.87
N SER A 113 22.92 -66.36 -1.62
CA SER A 113 23.90 -65.47 -2.20
C SER A 113 24.18 -65.61 -3.71
N LEU A 114 24.74 -64.56 -4.32
CA LEU A 114 25.97 -64.66 -5.12
C LEU A 114 26.71 -63.31 -5.20
N VAL A 115 28.00 -63.38 -4.84
CA VAL A 115 29.05 -62.36 -4.83
C VAL A 115 29.91 -62.52 -6.09
N VAL A 116 30.39 -61.43 -6.70
CA VAL A 116 31.71 -61.39 -7.38
C VAL A 116 32.33 -59.98 -7.29
N GLN A 117 33.46 -59.88 -6.58
CA GLN A 117 34.54 -58.85 -6.66
C GLN A 117 35.40 -59.13 -7.92
N GLY A 118 36.18 -58.24 -8.56
CA GLY A 118 36.69 -56.89 -8.33
C GLY A 118 37.81 -56.60 -9.35
N ILE A 119 38.70 -55.65 -9.01
CA ILE A 119 40.17 -55.60 -9.31
C ILE A 119 40.71 -54.62 -10.40
N LEU A 120 41.64 -53.74 -9.91
CA LEU A 120 42.87 -53.10 -10.47
C LEU A 120 42.89 -51.70 -11.15
N ASN A 121 43.63 -50.80 -10.49
CA ASN A 121 44.44 -49.70 -11.05
C ASN A 121 45.68 -50.23 -11.79
N PRO A 122 46.26 -49.44 -12.71
CA PRO A 122 47.69 -49.07 -12.58
C PRO A 122 48.03 -47.62 -12.98
N THR A 123 49.30 -47.27 -12.81
CA THR A 123 49.90 -45.94 -12.56
C THR A 123 50.81 -45.46 -13.73
N ILE A 124 50.99 -44.12 -13.88
CA ILE A 124 52.16 -43.33 -14.42
C ILE A 124 52.29 -43.15 -15.98
N PRO A 125 52.89 -42.07 -16.59
CA PRO A 125 53.44 -40.75 -16.15
C PRO A 125 52.94 -39.47 -16.93
N SER A 126 53.29 -38.28 -16.42
CA SER A 126 53.16 -36.94 -17.05
C SER A 126 54.00 -36.74 -18.33
N PRO A 127 53.67 -35.72 -19.18
CA PRO A 127 54.56 -34.56 -19.28
C PRO A 127 53.85 -33.19 -19.46
N ALA A 128 54.65 -32.14 -19.35
CA ALA A 128 54.31 -30.74 -19.19
C ALA A 128 54.01 -29.95 -20.48
N LEU A 129 53.55 -28.71 -20.26
CA LEU A 129 53.55 -27.51 -21.13
C LEU A 129 52.59 -27.45 -22.34
N GLY A 130 51.82 -26.35 -22.40
CA GLY A 130 51.23 -25.86 -23.65
C GLY A 130 49.94 -25.06 -23.47
N SER A 131 50.06 -23.80 -23.08
CA SER A 131 48.98 -22.79 -23.06
C SER A 131 48.35 -22.56 -24.44
N VAL A 132 47.02 -22.64 -24.57
CA VAL A 132 46.18 -21.68 -25.31
C VAL A 132 44.75 -21.74 -24.74
N GLN A 133 44.36 -20.76 -23.92
CA GLN A 133 42.95 -20.49 -23.61
C GLN A 133 42.38 -19.56 -24.68
N HIS A 134 41.40 -20.04 -25.45
CA HIS A 134 40.50 -19.17 -26.19
C HIS A 134 39.44 -18.62 -25.22
N ASN A 135 39.53 -17.32 -24.97
CA ASN A 135 38.55 -16.55 -24.20
C ASN A 135 37.19 -16.54 -24.93
N VAL A 136 36.21 -17.24 -24.37
CA VAL A 136 34.79 -16.93 -24.61
C VAL A 136 34.36 -15.99 -23.49
N VAL A 137 34.26 -14.70 -23.85
CA VAL A 137 33.81 -13.63 -22.96
C VAL A 137 32.34 -13.87 -22.61
N SER A 138 32.09 -14.18 -21.34
CA SER A 138 30.75 -14.08 -20.75
C SER A 138 30.41 -12.60 -20.55
N PRO A 139 29.16 -12.16 -20.73
CA PRO A 139 28.80 -10.75 -20.58
C PRO A 139 29.03 -10.33 -19.12
N SER A 140 29.96 -9.39 -18.97
CA SER A 140 30.31 -8.76 -17.69
C SER A 140 29.07 -8.08 -17.12
N TYR A 141 28.51 -8.64 -16.04
CA TYR A 141 27.72 -7.85 -15.12
C TYR A 141 28.64 -6.73 -14.61
N THR A 142 28.31 -5.50 -14.98
CA THR A 142 28.96 -4.28 -14.55
C THR A 142 29.10 -4.28 -13.04
N LEU A 143 30.34 -4.43 -12.56
CA LEU A 143 30.74 -4.07 -11.20
C LEU A 143 30.41 -2.59 -11.01
N ILE A 144 29.26 -2.31 -10.40
CA ILE A 144 28.95 -0.97 -9.88
C ILE A 144 30.00 -0.72 -8.77
N PRO A 145 30.84 0.33 -8.88
CA PRO A 145 31.87 0.57 -7.89
C PRO A 145 31.21 0.84 -6.53
N SER A 146 31.60 0.04 -5.54
CA SER A 146 31.20 0.14 -4.14
C SER A 146 31.84 1.33 -3.41
N SER A 147 32.13 2.44 -4.11
CA SER A 147 33.04 3.50 -3.64
C SER A 147 32.41 4.85 -3.34
N SER A 148 31.09 4.97 -3.16
CA SER A 148 30.49 6.22 -2.67
C SER A 148 29.75 5.99 -1.36
N THR A 149 30.52 5.78 -0.29
CA THR A 149 30.00 6.05 1.06
C THR A 149 29.76 7.56 1.12
N ILE A 150 28.50 7.97 1.01
CA ILE A 150 28.10 9.37 1.11
C ILE A 150 28.46 9.82 2.52
N CYS A 151 29.42 10.72 2.64
CA CYS A 151 29.73 11.37 3.90
C CYS A 151 28.81 12.58 4.02
N LEU A 152 27.64 12.41 4.63
CA LEU A 152 26.79 13.54 4.99
C LEU A 152 27.52 14.37 6.05
N SER A 153 27.54 15.68 5.87
CA SER A 153 27.92 16.60 6.95
C SER A 153 26.94 16.46 8.11
N GLU A 154 27.40 16.85 9.30
CA GLU A 154 26.56 16.86 10.50
C GLU A 154 25.33 17.76 10.33
N LEU A 155 25.51 18.90 9.67
CA LEU A 155 24.43 19.85 9.37
C LEU A 155 23.39 19.25 8.40
N GLU A 156 23.82 18.57 7.34
CA GLU A 156 22.90 17.89 6.41
C GLU A 156 22.09 16.81 7.14
N SER A 157 22.73 16.04 8.02
CA SER A 157 22.06 15.00 8.82
C SER A 157 21.01 15.61 9.77
N LYS A 158 21.33 16.75 10.39
CA LYS A 158 20.38 17.52 11.22
C LYS A 158 19.20 18.06 10.40
N TRP A 159 19.45 18.57 9.19
CA TRP A 159 18.39 19.03 8.29
C TRP A 159 17.46 17.91 7.84
N LEU A 160 18.00 16.77 7.39
CA LEU A 160 17.20 15.62 6.95
C LEU A 160 16.25 15.13 8.06
N SER A 161 16.75 15.13 9.31
CA SER A 161 15.97 14.78 10.49
C SER A 161 14.89 15.84 10.79
N ALA A 162 15.24 17.13 10.74
CA ALA A 162 14.30 18.22 10.95
C ALA A 162 13.17 18.21 9.90
N PHE A 163 13.49 18.03 8.61
CA PHE A 163 12.48 17.92 7.54
C PHE A 163 11.55 16.72 7.73
N TYR A 164 12.08 15.59 8.20
CA TYR A 164 11.25 14.42 8.49
C TYR A 164 10.24 14.71 9.60
N ILE A 165 10.71 15.28 10.71
CA ILE A 165 9.89 15.55 11.89
C ILE A 165 8.87 16.68 11.64
N GLU A 166 9.36 17.81 11.11
CA GLU A 166 8.55 19.03 10.91
C GLU A 166 7.67 18.99 9.67
N GLY A 167 7.99 18.15 8.67
CA GLY A 167 7.19 17.95 7.47
C GLY A 167 6.31 16.71 7.54
N PHE A 168 6.93 15.53 7.49
CA PHE A 168 6.20 14.26 7.40
C PHE A 168 5.51 13.87 8.70
N GLU A 169 6.23 13.76 9.82
CA GLU A 169 5.64 13.36 11.11
C GLU A 169 4.64 14.41 11.62
N ALA A 170 4.86 15.70 11.33
CA ALA A 170 3.91 16.76 11.66
C ALA A 170 2.51 16.50 11.08
N VAL A 171 2.41 16.00 9.84
CA VAL A 171 1.14 15.66 9.20
C VAL A 171 0.73 14.22 9.49
N PHE A 172 1.58 13.24 9.16
CA PHE A 172 1.26 11.81 9.26
C PHE A 172 1.07 11.36 10.72
N GLY A 173 1.89 11.85 11.64
CA GLY A 173 1.75 11.56 13.07
C GLY A 173 0.44 12.11 13.67
N SER A 174 -0.13 13.17 13.08
CA SER A 174 -1.47 13.65 13.47
C SER A 174 -2.61 12.74 13.01
N TRP A 175 -2.42 12.00 11.90
CA TRP A 175 -3.38 11.00 11.42
C TRP A 175 -3.36 9.73 12.28
N MET A 176 -2.23 9.46 12.93
CA MET A 176 -2.05 8.32 13.84
C MET A 176 -2.44 8.66 15.28
N GLY A 177 -2.50 9.94 15.61
CA GLY A 177 -2.87 10.44 16.94
C GLY A 177 -4.35 10.28 17.28
N ARG A 178 -4.67 10.50 18.57
CA ARG A 178 -5.97 10.21 19.17
C ARG A 178 -7.20 10.88 18.53
N TYR A 179 -7.01 11.99 17.82
CA TYR A 179 -8.13 12.70 17.19
C TYR A 179 -8.49 12.18 15.81
N SER A 180 -7.59 11.43 15.16
CA SER A 180 -7.81 10.90 13.81
C SER A 180 -7.90 9.38 13.80
N ASN A 181 -7.10 8.70 14.62
CA ASN A 181 -7.08 7.26 14.65
C ASN A 181 -8.33 6.70 15.37
N PRO A 182 -9.18 5.93 14.67
CA PRO A 182 -10.46 5.47 15.20
C PRO A 182 -10.32 4.40 16.28
N PHE A 183 -9.16 3.74 16.42
CA PHE A 183 -8.92 2.74 17.47
C PHE A 183 -8.65 3.32 18.85
N VAL A 184 -8.16 4.56 18.90
CA VAL A 184 -7.78 5.26 20.15
C VAL A 184 -8.60 6.54 20.37
N PHE A 185 -9.62 6.76 19.53
CA PHE A 185 -10.47 7.93 19.61
C PHE A 185 -11.27 7.94 20.91
N GLY A 186 -11.16 9.02 21.68
CA GLY A 186 -11.91 9.20 22.92
C GLY A 186 -11.42 8.37 24.11
N HIS A 187 -10.34 7.59 23.96
CA HIS A 187 -9.64 7.01 25.12
C HIS A 187 -8.98 8.11 25.96
N ASP A 188 -8.82 7.87 27.27
CA ASP A 188 -8.35 8.79 28.31
C ASP A 188 -7.12 9.63 27.91
N SER A 189 -6.85 10.69 28.68
CA SER A 189 -5.77 11.66 28.49
C SER A 189 -4.35 11.10 28.26
N SER A 190 -4.14 9.79 28.42
CA SER A 190 -2.90 9.07 28.14
C SER A 190 -2.59 8.84 26.65
N ALA A 191 -3.58 8.88 25.75
CA ALA A 191 -3.32 8.72 24.32
C ALA A 191 -2.63 9.98 23.72
N GLU A 192 -1.56 9.78 22.96
CA GLU A 192 -0.80 10.87 22.36
C GLU A 192 -1.60 11.62 21.29
N LYS A 193 -1.50 12.95 21.30
CA LYS A 193 -2.12 13.81 20.28
C LYS A 193 -1.45 13.66 18.92
N TYR A 194 -0.15 13.41 18.93
CA TYR A 194 0.72 13.26 17.77
C TYR A 194 1.65 12.09 18.05
N VAL A 195 1.72 11.15 17.12
CA VAL A 195 2.50 9.92 17.28
C VAL A 195 3.70 9.98 16.34
N SER A 196 4.90 9.79 16.87
CA SER A 196 6.08 9.52 16.05
C SER A 196 5.98 8.08 15.54
N VAL A 197 5.71 7.89 14.25
CA VAL A 197 5.49 6.55 13.70
C VAL A 197 6.78 5.74 13.68
N SER A 198 7.91 6.41 13.50
CA SER A 198 9.23 5.78 13.65
C SER A 198 9.47 5.25 15.08
N ASP A 199 9.18 6.04 16.11
CA ASP A 199 9.34 5.61 17.52
C ASP A 199 8.34 4.52 17.91
N LEU A 200 7.09 4.62 17.42
CA LEU A 200 6.06 3.61 17.59
C LEU A 200 6.53 2.26 17.05
N CYS A 201 7.09 2.23 15.83
CA CYS A 201 7.61 1.01 15.21
C CYS A 201 8.82 0.47 15.98
N CYS A 202 9.72 1.35 16.45
CA CYS A 202 10.83 0.95 17.31
C CYS A 202 10.36 0.34 18.63
N GLN A 203 9.28 0.85 19.22
CA GLN A 203 8.72 0.34 20.47
C GLN A 203 8.03 -1.01 20.27
N LEU A 204 7.27 -1.18 19.18
CA LEU A 204 6.65 -2.45 18.82
C LEU A 204 7.68 -3.56 18.60
N ASP A 205 8.77 -3.26 17.87
CA ASP A 205 9.85 -4.23 17.66
C ASP A 205 10.54 -4.60 18.98
N ARG A 206 10.74 -3.63 19.90
CA ARG A 206 11.30 -3.89 21.24
C ARG A 206 10.41 -4.80 22.08
N TRP A 207 9.12 -4.52 22.15
CA TRP A 207 8.18 -5.40 22.84
C TRP A 207 8.18 -6.81 22.24
N MET A 208 8.19 -6.95 20.92
CA MET A 208 8.26 -8.26 20.25
C MET A 208 9.54 -9.04 20.58
N ALA A 209 10.67 -8.35 20.78
CA ALA A 209 11.92 -8.95 21.21
C ALA A 209 11.87 -9.41 22.68
N GLU A 210 11.31 -8.59 23.58
CA GLU A 210 11.16 -8.91 25.01
C GLU A 210 10.31 -10.16 25.27
N TYR A 211 9.28 -10.42 24.44
CA TYR A 211 8.45 -11.64 24.54
C TYR A 211 9.11 -12.90 23.96
N SER A 212 10.25 -12.77 23.29
CA SER A 212 11.01 -13.87 22.74
C SER A 212 12.12 -14.24 23.74
N ASP A 213 11.85 -15.16 24.66
CA ASP A 213 12.79 -15.57 25.72
C ASP A 213 14.07 -16.18 25.11
N ARG A 214 15.09 -15.34 24.86
CA ARG A 214 16.25 -15.68 24.01
C ARG A 214 17.57 -15.26 24.64
N GLN A 215 17.92 -15.86 25.77
CA GLN A 215 19.17 -15.60 26.49
C GLN A 215 20.46 -16.09 25.77
N ASN A 216 20.41 -16.54 24.51
CA ASN A 216 21.56 -17.18 23.83
C ASN A 216 21.81 -16.74 22.37
N LEU A 217 21.18 -15.67 21.86
CA LEU A 217 21.32 -15.19 20.45
C LEU A 217 21.81 -13.73 20.32
N ASP A 218 22.24 -13.12 21.42
CA ASP A 218 22.39 -11.66 21.58
C ASP A 218 23.21 -10.95 20.49
N GLN A 219 24.29 -11.56 19.96
CA GLN A 219 25.16 -10.88 19.00
C GLN A 219 24.56 -10.80 17.58
N GLN A 220 23.96 -11.88 17.09
CA GLN A 220 23.38 -11.91 15.74
C GLN A 220 22.04 -11.16 15.68
N GLU A 221 21.28 -11.20 16.78
CA GLU A 221 20.04 -10.46 16.95
C GLU A 221 20.33 -8.94 17.07
N SER A 222 21.38 -8.56 17.80
CA SER A 222 21.86 -7.17 17.89
C SER A 222 22.35 -6.62 16.54
N GLU A 223 23.09 -7.41 15.75
CA GLU A 223 23.54 -6.95 14.42
C GLU A 223 22.37 -6.82 13.45
N THR A 224 21.38 -7.72 13.52
CA THR A 224 20.17 -7.61 12.69
C THR A 224 19.35 -6.38 13.06
N ASP A 225 19.17 -6.11 14.35
CA ASP A 225 18.51 -4.92 14.87
C ASP A 225 19.20 -3.64 14.40
N ARG A 226 20.54 -3.58 14.52
CA ARG A 226 21.35 -2.45 14.04
C ARG A 226 21.17 -2.22 12.53
N GLN A 227 21.11 -3.29 11.74
CA GLN A 227 20.89 -3.18 10.30
C GLN A 227 19.47 -2.71 9.95
N ILE A 228 18.44 -3.17 10.67
CA ILE A 228 17.05 -2.68 10.50
C ILE A 228 16.98 -1.19 10.83
N GLN A 229 17.59 -0.78 11.94
CA GLN A 229 17.65 0.63 12.33
C GLN A 229 18.40 1.47 11.29
N GLN A 230 19.49 0.95 10.72
CA GLN A 230 20.23 1.62 9.67
C GLN A 230 19.39 1.78 8.39
N SER A 231 18.66 0.73 7.96
CA SER A 231 17.77 0.81 6.80
C SER A 231 16.64 1.83 7.00
N LEU A 232 16.10 1.94 8.22
CA LEU A 232 15.11 2.97 8.55
C LEU A 232 15.71 4.37 8.43
N ARG A 233 16.88 4.61 9.04
CA ARG A 233 17.58 5.90 8.94
C ARG A 233 17.89 6.26 7.49
N SER A 234 18.38 5.31 6.69
CA SER A 234 18.64 5.51 5.26
C SER A 234 17.36 5.83 4.48
N SER A 235 16.23 5.20 4.81
CA SER A 235 14.93 5.47 4.18
C SER A 235 14.41 6.86 4.54
N VAL A 236 14.52 7.26 5.81
CA VAL A 236 14.19 8.62 6.28
C VAL A 236 15.06 9.66 5.59
N ALA A 237 16.38 9.46 5.57
CA ALA A 237 17.32 10.36 4.90
C ALA A 237 17.01 10.50 3.41
N SER A 238 16.79 9.39 2.71
CA SER A 238 16.41 9.40 1.29
C SER A 238 15.08 10.09 1.04
N TYR A 239 14.08 9.85 1.90
CA TYR A 239 12.78 10.50 1.79
C TYR A 239 12.91 12.02 1.96
N SER A 240 13.65 12.46 2.99
CA SER A 240 13.83 13.88 3.33
C SER A 240 14.75 14.65 2.39
N ALA A 241 15.60 13.95 1.62
CA ALA A 241 16.57 14.57 0.73
C ALA A 241 15.95 15.53 -0.29
N ARG A 242 14.66 15.32 -0.63
CA ARG A 242 13.89 16.19 -1.53
C ARG A 242 13.86 17.67 -1.11
N TRP A 243 14.06 17.97 0.18
CA TRP A 243 14.04 19.32 0.73
C TRP A 243 15.42 19.93 0.95
N LEU A 244 16.51 19.20 0.68
CA LEU A 244 17.88 19.75 0.81
C LEU A 244 18.09 20.98 -0.06
N ASP A 245 17.44 21.07 -1.22
CA ASP A 245 17.51 22.27 -2.07
C ASP A 245 16.98 23.54 -1.39
N LEU A 246 16.19 23.44 -0.32
CA LEU A 246 15.74 24.59 0.46
C LEU A 246 16.87 25.17 1.35
N THR A 247 17.87 24.35 1.69
CA THR A 247 19.04 24.77 2.50
C THR A 247 20.14 25.40 1.64
N ALA A 248 20.05 25.25 0.31
CA ALA A 248 21.05 25.71 -0.65
C ALA A 248 21.01 27.24 -0.86
N GLN A 249 22.07 27.93 -0.44
CA GLN A 249 22.47 29.22 -1.03
C GLN A 249 24.00 29.20 -1.26
N PRO A 250 24.57 29.56 -2.44
CA PRO A 250 24.02 29.81 -3.79
C PRO A 250 24.20 28.60 -4.76
N SER A 251 23.87 28.78 -6.06
CA SER A 251 23.72 27.77 -7.14
C SER A 251 24.67 26.55 -7.23
N PRO A 252 25.98 26.59 -6.90
CA PRO A 252 26.82 25.37 -6.86
C PRO A 252 26.32 24.33 -5.85
N SER A 253 25.66 24.76 -4.77
CA SER A 253 25.09 23.85 -3.76
C SER A 253 23.93 23.01 -4.28
N ARG A 254 23.17 23.47 -5.29
CA ARG A 254 22.01 22.73 -5.82
C ARG A 254 22.42 21.47 -6.59
N ARG A 255 23.52 21.52 -7.36
CA ARG A 255 24.04 20.31 -8.04
C ARG A 255 24.56 19.30 -7.02
N ALA A 256 25.29 19.79 -6.01
CA ALA A 256 25.77 18.94 -4.92
C ALA A 256 24.61 18.27 -4.15
N HIS A 257 23.53 18.99 -3.86
CA HIS A 257 22.34 18.42 -3.20
C HIS A 257 21.59 17.42 -4.09
N LEU A 258 21.54 17.63 -5.41
CA LEU A 258 20.99 16.64 -6.33
C LEU A 258 21.82 15.34 -6.32
N ASP A 259 23.15 15.44 -6.34
CA ASP A 259 24.05 14.29 -6.25
C ASP A 259 23.86 13.53 -4.93
N ILE A 260 23.75 14.26 -3.81
CA ILE A 260 23.42 13.68 -2.50
C ILE A 260 22.06 13.00 -2.53
N THR A 261 21.03 13.63 -3.09
CA THR A 261 19.67 13.08 -3.20
C THR A 261 19.66 11.78 -4.00
N GLN A 262 20.31 11.77 -5.16
CA GLN A 262 20.46 10.57 -5.98
C GLN A 262 21.20 9.45 -5.24
N ALA A 263 22.28 9.80 -4.55
CA ALA A 263 23.09 8.82 -3.84
C ALA A 263 22.33 8.22 -2.64
N LEU A 264 21.61 9.04 -1.86
CA LEU A 264 20.75 8.58 -0.76
C LEU A 264 19.64 7.64 -1.25
N TRP A 265 19.01 7.99 -2.37
CA TRP A 265 18.00 7.14 -3.02
C TRP A 265 18.58 5.79 -3.45
N ARG A 266 19.72 5.78 -4.15
CA ARG A 266 20.40 4.53 -4.53
C ARG A 266 20.77 3.68 -3.33
N HIS A 267 21.27 4.32 -2.26
CA HIS A 267 21.64 3.62 -1.04
C HIS A 267 20.43 2.98 -0.35
N ALA A 268 19.34 3.73 -0.12
CA ALA A 268 18.11 3.18 0.47
C ALA A 268 17.51 2.07 -0.42
N ARG A 269 17.48 2.26 -1.74
CA ARG A 269 16.94 1.28 -2.69
C ARG A 269 17.65 -0.06 -2.67
N ARG A 270 18.98 -0.06 -2.58
CA ARG A 270 19.78 -1.30 -2.48
C ARG A 270 19.44 -2.13 -1.24
N ASP A 271 19.02 -1.49 -0.17
CA ASP A 271 18.66 -2.18 1.07
C ASP A 271 17.22 -2.74 1.06
N MET A 272 16.32 -2.24 0.23
CA MET A 272 14.89 -2.61 0.25
C MET A 272 14.63 -4.11 0.03
N LEU A 273 15.48 -4.81 -0.76
CA LEU A 273 15.41 -6.28 -0.87
C LEU A 273 15.76 -6.98 0.45
N LYS A 274 16.72 -6.46 1.21
CA LYS A 274 17.07 -7.00 2.54
C LYS A 274 15.95 -6.70 3.53
N VAL A 275 15.39 -5.49 3.49
CA VAL A 275 14.29 -5.06 4.37
C VAL A 275 13.04 -5.91 4.15
N THR A 276 12.71 -6.24 2.89
CA THR A 276 11.61 -7.14 2.53
C THR A 276 11.74 -8.50 3.21
N ASN A 277 12.96 -9.02 3.31
CA ASN A 277 13.28 -10.32 3.91
C ASN A 277 13.43 -10.29 5.44
N ARG A 278 13.22 -9.14 6.10
CA ARG A 278 13.36 -8.97 7.56
C ARG A 278 12.08 -8.38 8.15
N PRO A 279 10.99 -9.15 8.28
CA PRO A 279 9.72 -8.64 8.77
C PRO A 279 9.85 -8.05 10.18
N SER A 280 9.59 -6.75 10.30
CA SER A 280 9.51 -6.01 11.57
C SER A 280 8.69 -4.73 11.33
N TYR A 281 8.22 -4.07 12.37
CA TYR A 281 7.49 -2.82 12.20
C TYR A 281 8.39 -1.71 11.65
N ARG A 282 9.68 -1.66 12.04
CA ARG A 282 10.67 -0.76 11.43
C ARG A 282 10.93 -1.07 9.95
N SER A 283 10.99 -2.35 9.57
CA SER A 283 11.10 -2.74 8.15
C SER A 283 9.86 -2.32 7.35
N MET A 284 8.66 -2.51 7.91
CA MET A 284 7.41 -2.09 7.31
C MET A 284 7.39 -0.59 7.01
N ILE A 285 7.69 0.26 8.01
CA ILE A 285 7.69 1.72 7.79
C ILE A 285 8.84 2.16 6.87
N SER A 286 9.99 1.47 6.86
CA SER A 286 11.09 1.74 5.91
C SER A 286 10.64 1.53 4.46
N LEU A 287 9.93 0.44 4.19
CA LEU A 287 9.37 0.13 2.88
C LEU A 287 8.33 1.17 2.44
N PHE A 288 7.42 1.57 3.35
CA PHE A 288 6.45 2.63 3.06
C PHE A 288 7.10 3.99 2.79
N LEU A 289 8.10 4.38 3.60
CA LEU A 289 8.83 5.64 3.39
C LEU A 289 9.60 5.65 2.07
N PHE A 290 10.25 4.53 1.73
CA PHE A 290 10.93 4.41 0.44
C PHE A 290 9.92 4.50 -0.71
N ALA A 291 8.75 3.86 -0.59
CA ALA A 291 7.70 3.97 -1.61
C ALA A 291 7.17 5.41 -1.81
N LEU A 292 7.19 6.24 -0.76
CA LEU A 292 6.86 7.67 -0.86
C LEU A 292 8.03 8.55 -1.32
N THR A 293 9.22 7.98 -1.53
CA THR A 293 10.39 8.74 -1.96
C THR A 293 10.34 8.97 -3.48
N PRO A 294 10.25 10.23 -3.96
CA PRO A 294 10.30 10.52 -5.38
C PRO A 294 11.58 9.99 -6.00
N ILE A 295 11.47 9.42 -7.20
CA ILE A 295 12.63 9.12 -8.02
C ILE A 295 13.36 10.43 -8.33
N PRO A 296 14.66 10.55 -8.01
CA PRO A 296 15.41 11.75 -8.30
C PRO A 296 15.53 12.03 -9.81
N TYR A 297 15.55 13.29 -10.18
CA TYR A 297 15.84 13.73 -11.55
C TYR A 297 17.25 13.28 -11.94
N GLY A 298 17.41 12.79 -13.17
CA GLY A 298 18.68 12.27 -13.69
C GLY A 298 18.85 10.75 -13.56
N ILE A 299 17.95 10.04 -12.88
CA ILE A 299 17.91 8.57 -12.89
C ILE A 299 17.27 8.07 -14.20
N SER A 300 17.99 7.21 -14.94
CA SER A 300 17.52 6.63 -16.21
C SER A 300 16.39 5.63 -16.00
N GLU A 301 15.54 5.42 -17.02
CA GLU A 301 14.47 4.41 -16.94
C GLU A 301 15.00 2.97 -16.79
N GLU A 302 16.18 2.70 -17.36
CA GLU A 302 16.87 1.42 -17.25
C GLU A 302 17.31 1.17 -15.79
N GLU A 303 17.91 2.18 -15.14
CA GLU A 303 18.24 2.11 -13.72
C GLU A 303 16.99 1.93 -12.86
N VAL A 304 15.88 2.60 -13.18
CA VAL A 304 14.58 2.41 -12.49
C VAL A 304 14.05 0.99 -12.70
N SER A 305 14.23 0.39 -13.87
CA SER A 305 13.70 -0.95 -14.16
C SER A 305 14.50 -2.08 -13.50
N ASP A 306 15.80 -1.88 -13.26
CA ASP A 306 16.71 -2.91 -12.73
C ASP A 306 16.57 -3.21 -11.24
N GLY A 307 15.83 -2.38 -10.48
CA GLY A 307 15.69 -2.52 -9.03
C GLY A 307 14.25 -2.70 -8.57
N ILE A 308 14.07 -2.78 -7.25
CA ILE A 308 12.74 -2.84 -6.65
C ILE A 308 11.98 -1.52 -6.85
N SER A 309 10.71 -1.62 -7.23
CA SER A 309 9.80 -0.48 -7.42
C SER A 309 9.15 -0.07 -6.10
N GLY A 310 8.71 1.20 -6.00
CA GLY A 310 7.99 1.69 -4.82
C GLY A 310 6.74 0.86 -4.51
N GLN A 311 6.00 0.46 -5.55
CA GLN A 311 4.80 -0.37 -5.39
C GLN A 311 5.10 -1.76 -4.82
N SER A 312 6.23 -2.37 -5.22
CA SER A 312 6.65 -3.64 -4.63
C SER A 312 6.96 -3.50 -3.14
N CYS A 313 7.56 -2.37 -2.74
CA CYS A 313 7.78 -2.05 -1.34
C CYS A 313 6.46 -1.90 -0.56
N VAL A 314 5.44 -1.24 -1.13
CA VAL A 314 4.10 -1.13 -0.51
C VAL A 314 3.50 -2.53 -0.28
N HIS A 315 3.50 -3.40 -1.30
CA HIS A 315 2.97 -4.75 -1.16
C HIS A 315 3.72 -5.57 -0.10
N ALA A 316 5.05 -5.51 -0.10
CA ALA A 316 5.87 -6.17 0.90
C ALA A 316 5.56 -5.67 2.32
N ALA A 317 5.42 -4.35 2.51
CA ALA A 317 5.09 -3.76 3.80
C ALA A 317 3.69 -4.20 4.29
N LEU A 318 2.70 -4.22 3.40
CA LEU A 318 1.33 -4.69 3.70
C LEU A 318 1.30 -6.17 4.07
N GLN A 319 2.11 -7.00 3.41
CA GLN A 319 2.28 -8.41 3.78
C GLN A 319 2.99 -8.55 5.13
N GLN A 320 4.00 -7.73 5.43
CA GLN A 320 4.71 -7.75 6.71
C GLN A 320 3.75 -7.45 7.87
N ILE A 321 2.93 -6.39 7.79
CA ILE A 321 1.99 -6.07 8.87
C ILE A 321 0.91 -7.15 9.03
N GLN A 322 0.41 -7.74 7.95
CA GLN A 322 -0.52 -8.88 8.03
C GLN A 322 0.13 -10.06 8.76
N THR A 323 1.39 -10.36 8.45
CA THR A 323 2.13 -11.47 9.06
C THR A 323 2.41 -11.21 10.54
N LEU A 324 2.88 -10.00 10.88
CA LEU A 324 3.17 -9.59 12.26
C LEU A 324 1.90 -9.65 13.13
N ARG A 325 0.76 -9.23 12.58
CA ARG A 325 -0.53 -9.22 13.30
C ARG A 325 -1.25 -10.56 13.33
N ALA A 326 -1.03 -11.43 12.35
CA ALA A 326 -1.75 -12.71 12.26
C ALA A 326 -1.49 -13.59 13.49
N ARG A 327 -0.27 -13.54 14.05
CA ARG A 327 0.15 -14.33 15.24
C ARG A 327 -0.21 -15.83 15.15
N GLN A 328 -0.41 -16.35 13.94
CA GLN A 328 -0.95 -17.70 13.73
C GLN A 328 0.16 -18.74 13.84
N ARG A 329 -0.10 -19.80 14.62
CA ARG A 329 0.75 -20.98 14.77
C ARG A 329 0.44 -22.10 13.77
N ASN A 330 -0.19 -21.78 12.64
CA ASN A 330 -0.54 -22.79 11.63
C ASN A 330 0.70 -23.17 10.80
N LEU A 331 0.72 -24.38 10.23
CA LEU A 331 1.83 -24.82 9.37
C LEU A 331 1.89 -23.91 8.15
N GLN A 332 3.00 -23.21 7.96
CA GLN A 332 3.22 -22.34 6.81
C GLN A 332 4.09 -23.06 5.80
N PHE A 333 3.58 -23.23 4.59
CA PHE A 333 4.32 -23.83 3.50
C PHE A 333 4.30 -22.91 2.28
N SER A 334 5.45 -22.82 1.63
CA SER A 334 5.64 -22.22 0.31
C SER A 334 6.28 -23.28 -0.58
N GLY A 335 6.18 -23.11 -1.91
CA GLY A 335 6.83 -24.01 -2.86
C GLY A 335 8.36 -24.11 -2.66
N SER A 336 8.98 -23.11 -2.02
CA SER A 336 10.42 -23.07 -1.73
C SER A 336 10.80 -23.42 -0.29
N LYS A 337 9.84 -23.51 0.65
CA LYS A 337 10.12 -23.73 2.07
C LYS A 337 8.89 -24.25 2.81
N VAL A 338 9.03 -25.35 3.53
CA VAL A 338 8.07 -25.76 4.57
C VAL A 338 8.67 -25.36 5.90
N SER A 339 8.10 -24.33 6.52
CA SER A 339 8.46 -23.96 7.87
C SER A 339 7.47 -24.69 8.79
N PRO A 340 7.89 -25.74 9.54
CA PRO A 340 7.08 -26.17 10.67
C PRO A 340 6.77 -24.91 11.48
N SER A 341 5.51 -24.70 11.84
CA SER A 341 5.08 -23.56 12.65
C SER A 341 6.15 -23.31 13.68
N PRO A 342 6.73 -22.10 13.75
CA PRO A 342 7.86 -21.91 14.61
C PRO A 342 7.41 -22.37 15.99
N THR A 343 8.16 -23.30 16.57
CA THR A 343 8.29 -23.47 18.01
C THR A 343 8.90 -22.19 18.60
N MET A 344 8.36 -21.04 18.22
CA MET A 344 8.36 -19.87 19.03
C MET A 344 7.32 -20.19 20.10
N GLU A 345 7.81 -20.70 21.22
CA GLU A 345 7.21 -20.43 22.52
C GLU A 345 7.21 -18.91 22.78
N VAL A 346 6.67 -18.10 21.86
CA VAL A 346 6.10 -16.82 22.24
C VAL A 346 4.91 -17.24 23.08
N GLN A 347 5.10 -17.27 24.41
CA GLN A 347 3.97 -17.28 25.34
C GLN A 347 2.97 -16.29 24.76
N ALA A 348 1.78 -16.80 24.44
CA ALA A 348 0.75 -15.98 23.82
C ALA A 348 0.68 -14.69 24.63
N ILE A 349 0.88 -13.52 24.00
CA ILE A 349 0.65 -12.24 24.67
C ILE A 349 -0.70 -12.39 25.32
N CYS A 350 -0.71 -12.53 26.65
CA CYS A 350 -1.86 -13.02 27.37
C CYS A 350 -2.94 -11.97 27.14
N THR A 351 -3.97 -12.28 26.35
CA THR A 351 -5.05 -11.33 26.04
C THR A 351 -5.98 -11.12 27.24
N THR A 352 -5.54 -11.52 28.44
CA THR A 352 -6.16 -11.15 29.71
C THR A 352 -6.07 -9.63 29.86
N PRO A 353 -7.21 -8.92 30.03
CA PRO A 353 -7.29 -7.46 30.07
C PRO A 353 -6.45 -6.74 31.15
N GLU A 354 -5.79 -7.47 32.05
CA GLU A 354 -5.23 -6.96 33.31
C GLU A 354 -3.73 -6.63 33.26
N SER A 355 -3.06 -6.92 32.14
CA SER A 355 -1.65 -6.56 31.91
C SER A 355 -1.56 -5.18 31.22
N ILE A 356 -1.10 -4.16 31.96
CA ILE A 356 -0.92 -2.77 31.46
C ILE A 356 0.02 -2.72 30.24
N GLY A 357 0.97 -3.67 30.13
CA GLY A 357 1.84 -3.83 28.96
C GLY A 357 1.12 -4.37 27.72
N THR A 358 0.11 -5.22 27.90
CA THR A 358 -0.67 -5.81 26.80
C THR A 358 -1.59 -4.79 26.13
N SER A 359 -2.25 -3.93 26.91
CA SER A 359 -3.09 -2.85 26.38
C SER A 359 -2.30 -1.84 25.54
N SER A 360 -1.14 -1.40 26.06
CA SER A 360 -0.26 -0.45 25.37
C SER A 360 0.26 -1.00 24.05
N PHE A 361 0.64 -2.29 24.02
CA PHE A 361 1.05 -2.99 22.81
C PHE A 361 -0.08 -3.06 21.77
N ILE A 362 -1.29 -3.47 22.18
CA ILE A 362 -2.43 -3.63 21.26
C ILE A 362 -2.82 -2.28 20.64
N ASN A 363 -2.80 -1.20 21.42
CA ASN A 363 -3.08 0.14 20.92
C ASN A 363 -2.03 0.57 19.90
N ALA A 364 -0.74 0.38 20.22
CA ALA A 364 0.35 0.68 19.31
C ALA A 364 0.30 -0.14 18.01
N GLU A 365 0.01 -1.43 18.10
CA GLU A 365 -0.14 -2.30 16.93
C GLU A 365 -1.34 -1.89 16.07
N SER A 366 -2.44 -1.46 16.71
CA SER A 366 -3.61 -0.93 16.01
C SER A 366 -3.30 0.40 15.32
N MET A 367 -2.45 1.25 15.92
CA MET A 367 -1.92 2.46 15.26
C MET A 367 -1.06 2.09 14.03
N ALA A 368 -0.14 1.12 14.15
CA ALA A 368 0.65 0.65 13.01
C ALA A 368 -0.22 0.06 11.89
N TYR A 369 -1.31 -0.62 12.24
CA TYR A 369 -2.28 -1.11 11.26
C TYR A 369 -3.08 0.02 10.59
N TRP A 370 -3.46 1.06 11.34
CA TRP A 370 -4.10 2.24 10.77
C TRP A 370 -3.19 2.99 9.79
N ALA A 371 -1.87 3.06 10.09
CA ALA A 371 -0.87 3.54 9.15
C ALA A 371 -0.88 2.69 7.87
N ALA A 372 -0.82 1.36 7.99
CA ALA A 372 -0.85 0.46 6.84
C ALA A 372 -2.13 0.60 6.00
N LEU A 373 -3.31 0.76 6.62
CA LEU A 373 -4.57 1.04 5.92
C LEU A 373 -4.53 2.38 5.18
N THR A 374 -3.84 3.39 5.72
CA THR A 374 -3.63 4.67 5.05
C THR A 374 -2.84 4.49 3.75
N PHE A 375 -1.76 3.71 3.80
CA PHE A 375 -0.94 3.38 2.63
C PHE A 375 -1.70 2.53 1.60
N ASP A 376 -2.37 1.46 2.04
CA ASP A 376 -3.15 0.58 1.16
C ASP A 376 -4.27 1.34 0.43
N THR A 377 -5.01 2.18 1.17
CA THR A 377 -6.07 2.99 0.60
C THR A 377 -5.51 4.02 -0.39
N SER A 378 -4.44 4.72 -0.01
CA SER A 378 -3.76 5.67 -0.89
C SER A 378 -3.31 5.01 -2.19
N ALA A 379 -2.63 3.85 -2.11
CA ALA A 379 -2.17 3.11 -3.28
C ALA A 379 -3.34 2.62 -4.15
N SER A 380 -4.42 2.10 -3.56
CA SER A 380 -5.59 1.63 -4.33
C SER A 380 -6.33 2.77 -5.06
N LEU A 381 -6.37 3.97 -4.47
CA LEU A 381 -6.97 5.15 -5.09
C LEU A 381 -6.05 5.70 -6.19
N THR A 382 -4.78 5.92 -5.85
CA THR A 382 -3.82 6.64 -6.69
C THR A 382 -3.06 5.76 -7.66
N LEU A 383 -3.19 4.44 -7.60
CA LEU A 383 -2.54 3.52 -8.53
C LEU A 383 -3.56 2.52 -9.06
N ASN A 384 -3.22 1.79 -10.11
CA ASN A 384 -4.11 0.79 -10.71
C ASN A 384 -3.98 -0.56 -9.98
N CYS A 385 -4.05 -0.55 -8.66
CA CYS A 385 -3.98 -1.74 -7.82
C CYS A 385 -5.26 -1.93 -7.00
N ARG A 386 -5.45 -3.13 -6.44
CA ARG A 386 -6.51 -3.42 -5.48
C ARG A 386 -5.99 -3.23 -4.06
N SER A 387 -6.88 -2.88 -3.15
CA SER A 387 -6.58 -2.87 -1.72
C SER A 387 -6.24 -4.29 -1.25
N LEU A 388 -5.11 -4.45 -0.56
CA LEU A 388 -4.64 -5.74 -0.06
C LEU A 388 -5.12 -6.05 1.36
N LEU A 389 -5.48 -5.02 2.14
CA LEU A 389 -5.95 -5.17 3.52
C LEU A 389 -7.47 -5.33 3.61
N SER A 390 -8.22 -5.03 2.55
CA SER A 390 -9.66 -5.22 2.52
C SER A 390 -10.10 -6.44 1.71
N SER A 391 -11.21 -7.05 2.12
CA SER A 391 -11.72 -8.29 1.52
C SER A 391 -12.79 -8.05 0.46
N GLY A 392 -12.40 -7.99 -0.81
CA GLY A 392 -13.34 -7.81 -1.93
C GLY A 392 -13.92 -6.39 -2.01
N LEU A 393 -14.75 -6.14 -3.02
CA LEU A 393 -15.21 -4.79 -3.39
C LEU A 393 -15.89 -4.05 -2.23
N PHE A 394 -16.80 -4.71 -1.51
CA PHE A 394 -17.55 -4.13 -0.39
C PHE A 394 -17.16 -4.67 1.00
N GLY A 395 -16.01 -5.36 1.13
CA GLY A 395 -15.56 -5.93 2.41
C GLY A 395 -15.41 -4.92 3.54
N PHE A 396 -15.12 -3.67 3.18
CA PHE A 396 -14.96 -2.54 4.09
C PHE A 396 -16.19 -2.31 5.01
N GLU A 397 -17.39 -2.75 4.61
CA GLU A 397 -18.61 -2.63 5.41
C GLU A 397 -18.52 -3.44 6.72
N ALA A 398 -17.90 -4.64 6.66
CA ALA A 398 -17.77 -5.53 7.80
C ALA A 398 -16.48 -5.30 8.61
N GLU A 399 -15.47 -4.68 7.99
CA GLU A 399 -14.17 -4.41 8.59
C GLU A 399 -14.27 -3.42 9.76
N LEU A 400 -13.69 -3.77 10.90
CA LEU A 400 -13.72 -2.98 12.13
C LEU A 400 -13.24 -1.52 11.96
N PRO A 401 -12.08 -1.24 11.30
CA PRO A 401 -11.57 0.14 11.18
C PRO A 401 -12.61 1.10 10.60
N TRP A 402 -13.29 0.72 9.51
CA TRP A 402 -14.25 1.58 8.82
C TRP A 402 -15.56 1.74 9.57
N ARG A 403 -15.97 0.75 10.38
CA ARG A 403 -17.09 0.90 11.32
C ARG A 403 -16.75 1.86 12.44
N LEU A 404 -15.51 1.82 12.94
CA LEU A 404 -15.04 2.77 13.95
C LEU A 404 -14.97 4.19 13.39
N VAL A 405 -14.47 4.43 12.17
CA VAL A 405 -14.48 5.77 11.54
C VAL A 405 -15.87 6.39 11.51
N ARG A 406 -16.90 5.60 11.17
CA ARG A 406 -18.29 6.09 11.18
C ARG A 406 -18.77 6.41 12.60
N THR A 407 -18.45 5.54 13.56
CA THR A 407 -18.82 5.71 14.96
C THR A 407 -18.18 6.97 15.56
N THR A 408 -16.88 7.14 15.35
CA THR A 408 -16.13 8.31 15.87
C THR A 408 -16.55 9.60 15.19
N SER A 409 -16.97 9.55 13.92
CA SER A 409 -17.57 10.70 13.23
C SER A 409 -18.88 11.15 13.90
N ASN A 410 -19.76 10.21 14.23
CA ASN A 410 -21.01 10.52 14.94
C ASN A 410 -20.73 11.10 16.33
N MET A 411 -19.82 10.49 17.09
CA MET A 411 -19.40 11.00 18.41
C MET A 411 -18.81 12.41 18.32
N PHE A 412 -18.00 12.67 17.28
CA PHE A 412 -17.44 14.00 17.03
C PHE A 412 -18.55 15.02 16.76
N ASP A 413 -19.53 14.70 15.91
CA ASP A 413 -20.61 15.63 15.60
C ASP A 413 -21.49 15.94 16.82
N GLU A 414 -21.83 14.94 17.62
CA GLU A 414 -22.53 15.12 18.90
C GLU A 414 -21.74 16.05 19.83
N THR A 415 -20.46 15.77 20.02
CA THR A 415 -19.57 16.60 20.86
C THR A 415 -19.51 18.03 20.32
N ALA A 416 -19.42 18.19 19.01
CA ALA A 416 -19.21 19.48 18.39
C ALA A 416 -20.49 20.34 18.32
N LYS A 417 -21.68 19.75 18.43
CA LYS A 417 -22.94 20.49 18.60
C LYS A 417 -22.96 21.28 19.92
N TYR A 418 -22.38 20.74 20.98
CA TYR A 418 -22.30 21.43 22.28
C TYR A 418 -21.35 22.64 22.27
N TRP A 419 -20.39 22.69 21.36
CA TRP A 419 -19.45 23.82 21.29
C TRP A 419 -20.15 25.14 20.96
N GLY A 420 -21.25 25.10 20.20
CA GLY A 420 -22.04 26.28 19.84
C GLY A 420 -22.89 26.88 20.97
N LEU A 421 -23.03 26.18 22.11
CA LEU A 421 -23.84 26.64 23.26
C LEU A 421 -23.00 27.38 24.32
N SER A 422 -21.71 27.11 24.39
CA SER A 422 -20.73 27.87 25.18
C SER A 422 -20.14 29.02 24.38
N SER A 423 -19.49 30.00 25.02
CA SER A 423 -18.70 31.04 24.33
C SER A 423 -17.61 30.38 23.46
N PHE A 424 -17.93 30.12 22.20
CA PHE A 424 -17.12 29.33 21.29
C PHE A 424 -15.84 30.09 20.94
N GLU A 425 -14.69 29.58 21.40
CA GLU A 425 -13.39 30.09 20.98
C GLU A 425 -12.65 29.04 20.14
N MET A 426 -12.27 29.41 18.91
CA MET A 426 -11.43 28.58 18.05
C MET A 426 -9.97 28.73 18.46
N THR A 427 -9.50 27.79 19.28
CA THR A 427 -8.10 27.65 19.70
C THR A 427 -7.31 26.74 18.76
N ASP A 428 -5.98 26.76 18.87
CA ASP A 428 -5.11 25.89 18.07
C ASP A 428 -5.36 24.40 18.36
N GLU A 429 -5.57 24.03 19.62
CA GLU A 429 -5.93 22.66 20.00
C GLU A 429 -7.26 22.22 19.38
N ARG A 430 -8.27 23.10 19.41
CA ARG A 430 -9.59 22.80 18.83
C ARG A 430 -9.50 22.63 17.31
N ALA A 431 -8.75 23.51 16.64
CA ALA A 431 -8.53 23.40 15.21
C ALA A 431 -7.86 22.06 14.86
N ASN A 432 -6.82 21.65 15.60
CA ASN A 432 -6.18 20.36 15.40
C ASN A 432 -7.13 19.17 15.62
N GLN A 433 -8.03 19.24 16.62
CA GLN A 433 -9.05 18.21 16.83
C GLN A 433 -10.00 18.10 15.61
N ILE A 434 -10.49 19.23 15.09
CA ILE A 434 -11.37 19.28 13.91
C ILE A 434 -10.66 18.72 12.68
N ILE A 435 -9.44 19.17 12.42
CA ILE A 435 -8.64 18.76 11.26
C ILE A 435 -8.33 17.26 11.33
N ALA A 436 -7.89 16.75 12.48
CA ALA A 436 -7.57 15.34 12.64
C ALA A 436 -8.80 14.43 12.50
N ALA A 437 -9.95 14.82 13.06
CA ALA A 437 -11.20 14.09 12.88
C ALA A 437 -11.63 14.06 11.41
N GLY A 438 -11.53 15.20 10.72
CA GLY A 438 -11.76 15.30 9.27
C GLY A 438 -10.79 14.44 8.45
N ALA A 439 -9.53 14.31 8.88
CA ALA A 439 -8.55 13.45 8.20
C ALA A 439 -8.88 11.95 8.28
N SER A 440 -9.53 11.52 9.36
CA SER A 440 -10.04 10.14 9.50
C SER A 440 -11.15 9.87 8.48
N TRP A 441 -12.12 10.79 8.38
CA TRP A 441 -13.19 10.71 7.39
C TRP A 441 -12.66 10.81 5.96
N LYS A 442 -11.66 11.66 5.72
CA LYS A 442 -10.96 11.75 4.43
C LYS A 442 -10.44 10.39 3.99
N LEU A 443 -9.90 9.57 4.90
CA LEU A 443 -9.40 8.25 4.52
C LEU A 443 -10.54 7.30 4.12
N LEU A 444 -11.70 7.37 4.79
CA LEU A 444 -12.89 6.63 4.36
C LEU A 444 -13.38 7.12 2.99
N GLY A 445 -13.44 8.42 2.76
CA GLY A 445 -13.78 8.98 1.44
C GLY A 445 -12.86 8.45 0.33
N TRP A 446 -11.54 8.43 0.58
CA TRP A 446 -10.57 7.84 -0.34
C TRP A 446 -10.82 6.35 -0.59
N LYS A 447 -11.17 5.59 0.45
CA LYS A 447 -11.51 4.18 0.33
C LYS A 447 -12.73 3.96 -0.55
N LEU A 448 -13.78 4.76 -0.37
CA LEU A 448 -15.00 4.68 -1.17
C LEU A 448 -14.74 5.04 -2.64
N THR A 449 -13.95 6.10 -2.90
CA THR A 449 -13.54 6.44 -4.26
C THR A 449 -12.69 5.34 -4.91
N ALA A 450 -11.80 4.69 -4.15
CA ALA A 450 -11.02 3.55 -4.64
C ALA A 450 -11.90 2.34 -4.98
N ILE A 451 -12.95 2.08 -4.19
CA ILE A 451 -13.93 1.02 -4.47
C ILE A 451 -14.69 1.33 -5.77
N PHE A 452 -15.13 2.58 -5.96
CA PHE A 452 -15.76 2.99 -7.22
C PHE A 452 -14.83 2.80 -8.43
N LYS A 453 -13.57 3.24 -8.30
CA LYS A 453 -12.53 3.02 -9.32
C LYS A 453 -12.35 1.54 -9.64
N GLU A 454 -12.30 0.67 -8.62
CA GLU A 454 -12.19 -0.78 -8.78
C GLU A 454 -13.42 -1.37 -9.49
N ALA A 455 -14.63 -0.95 -9.12
CA ALA A 455 -15.87 -1.39 -9.73
C ALA A 455 -15.88 -1.11 -11.25
N LEU A 456 -15.50 0.11 -11.64
CA LEU A 456 -15.39 0.51 -13.05
C LEU A 456 -14.28 -0.26 -13.78
N ARG A 457 -13.07 -0.34 -13.21
CA ARG A 457 -11.91 -0.98 -13.83
C ARG A 457 -12.15 -2.47 -14.08
N ASP A 458 -12.76 -3.16 -13.13
CA ASP A 458 -12.92 -4.61 -13.15
C ASP A 458 -14.22 -5.05 -13.85
N GLY A 459 -15.04 -4.10 -14.33
CA GLY A 459 -16.25 -4.35 -15.10
C GLY A 459 -17.36 -5.00 -14.28
N HIS A 460 -17.59 -4.51 -13.07
CA HIS A 460 -18.68 -4.97 -12.21
C HIS A 460 -20.06 -4.63 -12.77
N ASP A 461 -21.10 -5.32 -12.30
CA ASP A 461 -22.48 -5.09 -12.72
C ASP A 461 -22.94 -3.66 -12.36
N GLU A 462 -23.86 -3.10 -13.14
CA GLU A 462 -24.35 -1.72 -12.95
C GLU A 462 -24.89 -1.45 -11.53
N SER A 463 -25.47 -2.47 -10.87
CA SER A 463 -25.92 -2.32 -9.48
C SER A 463 -24.76 -2.10 -8.50
N ASP A 464 -23.62 -2.75 -8.73
CA ASP A 464 -22.43 -2.59 -7.89
C ASP A 464 -21.75 -1.24 -8.17
N VAL A 465 -21.69 -0.82 -9.44
CA VAL A 465 -21.18 0.50 -9.83
C VAL A 465 -22.03 1.61 -9.23
N GLN A 466 -23.36 1.51 -9.34
CA GLN A 466 -24.29 2.48 -8.76
C GLN A 466 -24.17 2.52 -7.23
N LYS A 467 -24.09 1.35 -6.57
CA LYS A 467 -23.87 1.30 -5.11
C LYS A 467 -22.57 1.99 -4.72
N ALA A 468 -21.47 1.74 -5.45
CA ALA A 468 -20.19 2.38 -5.17
C ALA A 468 -20.24 3.90 -5.41
N TYR A 469 -20.93 4.35 -6.46
CA TYR A 469 -21.19 5.77 -6.73
C TYR A 469 -21.96 6.44 -5.57
N ASP A 470 -23.07 5.84 -5.13
CA ASP A 470 -23.91 6.37 -4.06
C ASP A 470 -23.12 6.51 -2.75
N LEU A 471 -22.25 5.54 -2.44
CA LEU A 471 -21.35 5.60 -1.28
C LEU A 471 -20.40 6.81 -1.33
N VAL A 472 -19.86 7.15 -2.50
CA VAL A 472 -19.00 8.33 -2.66
C VAL A 472 -19.81 9.61 -2.45
N VAL A 473 -20.98 9.72 -3.08
CA VAL A 473 -21.87 10.87 -2.94
C VAL A 473 -22.29 11.09 -1.48
N ASP A 474 -22.71 10.03 -0.79
CA ASP A 474 -23.11 10.09 0.61
C ASP A 474 -21.93 10.49 1.51
N SER A 475 -20.72 9.99 1.23
CA SER A 475 -19.52 10.39 1.94
C SER A 475 -19.21 11.88 1.78
N VAL A 476 -19.40 12.42 0.57
CA VAL A 476 -19.22 13.86 0.30
C VAL A 476 -20.24 14.70 1.04
N ARG A 477 -21.52 14.30 1.00
CA ARG A 477 -22.59 14.97 1.76
C ARG A 477 -22.31 14.96 3.26
N HIS A 478 -21.85 13.83 3.81
CA HIS A 478 -21.52 13.69 5.22
C HIS A 478 -20.37 14.63 5.63
N PHE A 479 -19.30 14.69 4.83
CA PHE A 479 -18.18 15.60 5.11
C PHE A 479 -18.61 17.06 5.09
N ASN A 480 -19.43 17.45 4.10
CA ASN A 480 -19.94 18.81 3.97
C ASN A 480 -20.91 19.19 5.10
N THR A 481 -21.61 18.22 5.67
CA THR A 481 -22.51 18.46 6.81
C THR A 481 -21.75 18.59 8.12
N ILE A 482 -20.76 17.71 8.36
CA ILE A 482 -20.09 17.62 9.67
C ILE A 482 -18.79 18.42 9.71
N TYR A 483 -17.90 18.27 8.73
CA TYR A 483 -16.55 18.81 8.84
C TYR A 483 -16.41 20.18 8.18
N ARG A 484 -17.00 20.40 7.00
CA ARG A 484 -16.82 21.64 6.22
C ARG A 484 -17.12 22.93 7.01
N PRO A 485 -18.27 23.09 7.71
CA PRO A 485 -18.56 24.34 8.42
C PRO A 485 -17.54 24.64 9.52
N ARG A 486 -17.01 23.60 10.17
CA ARG A 486 -16.03 23.70 11.25
C ARG A 486 -14.64 24.00 10.70
N LEU A 487 -14.28 23.43 9.55
CA LEU A 487 -13.04 23.73 8.84
C LEU A 487 -13.02 25.18 8.31
N ASP A 488 -14.18 25.71 7.88
CA ASP A 488 -14.32 27.12 7.50
C ASP A 488 -14.13 28.05 8.71
N MET A 489 -14.58 27.64 9.90
CA MET A 489 -14.29 28.37 11.15
C MET A 489 -12.80 28.36 11.49
N CYS A 490 -12.10 27.23 11.26
CA CYS A 490 -10.64 27.18 11.40
C CYS A 490 -9.98 28.15 10.41
N GLN A 491 -10.43 28.18 9.16
CA GLN A 491 -9.90 29.08 8.13
C GLN A 491 -10.06 30.56 8.50
N LYS A 492 -11.22 30.95 9.04
CA LYS A 492 -11.46 32.33 9.52
C LYS A 492 -10.49 32.76 10.62
N ARG A 493 -9.96 31.81 11.40
CA ARG A 493 -9.02 32.07 12.51
C ARG A 493 -7.58 31.76 12.16
N MET A 494 -7.28 31.43 10.91
CA MET A 494 -5.95 31.01 10.46
C MET A 494 -4.79 31.94 10.84
N PRO A 495 -4.94 33.29 10.83
CA PRO A 495 -3.87 34.19 11.27
C PRO A 495 -3.37 33.93 12.70
N PHE A 496 -4.22 33.34 13.56
CA PHE A 496 -3.92 33.05 14.96
C PHE A 496 -3.52 31.59 15.22
N LEU A 497 -3.56 30.73 14.20
CA LEU A 497 -3.20 29.32 14.32
C LEU A 497 -1.70 29.09 14.06
N GLY A 498 -1.14 28.07 14.70
CA GLY A 498 0.25 27.68 14.54
C GLY A 498 0.54 27.12 13.13
N GLN A 499 1.81 27.17 12.71
CA GLN A 499 2.21 26.70 11.38
C GLN A 499 1.91 25.21 11.12
N LYS A 500 2.04 24.34 12.14
CA LYS A 500 1.67 22.91 12.04
C LYS A 500 0.18 22.73 11.77
N THR A 501 -0.66 23.52 12.43
CA THR A 501 -2.10 23.54 12.23
C THR A 501 -2.45 23.99 10.81
N LYS A 502 -1.78 25.04 10.31
CA LYS A 502 -1.93 25.52 8.92
C LYS A 502 -1.55 24.45 7.90
N LEU A 503 -0.42 23.77 8.09
CA LEU A 503 0.05 22.70 7.22
C LEU A 503 -0.93 21.52 7.19
N ARG A 504 -1.44 21.11 8.34
CA ARG A 504 -2.43 20.01 8.44
C ARG A 504 -3.76 20.37 7.81
N TRP A 505 -4.24 21.60 8.03
CA TRP A 505 -5.46 22.09 7.39
C TRP A 505 -5.30 22.11 5.87
N TYR A 506 -4.21 22.67 5.37
CA TYR A 506 -3.86 22.69 3.95
C TYR A 506 -3.86 21.27 3.35
N SER A 507 -3.15 20.34 3.99
CA SER A 507 -3.07 18.95 3.55
C SER A 507 -4.44 18.27 3.52
N LEU A 508 -5.27 18.46 4.56
CA LEU A 508 -6.63 17.90 4.59
C LEU A 508 -7.49 18.45 3.45
N MET A 509 -7.54 19.77 3.30
CA MET A 509 -8.40 20.41 2.31
C MET A 509 -8.01 20.01 0.89
N LEU A 510 -6.70 19.95 0.61
CA LEU A 510 -6.19 19.48 -0.67
C LEU A 510 -6.52 18.00 -0.90
N HIS A 511 -6.13 17.12 0.03
CA HIS A 511 -6.28 15.67 -0.14
C HIS A 511 -7.74 15.22 -0.25
N TYR A 512 -8.63 15.83 0.55
CA TYR A 512 -10.05 15.47 0.51
C TYR A 512 -10.66 15.79 -0.85
N HIS A 513 -10.51 17.03 -1.32
CA HIS A 513 -11.10 17.45 -2.60
C HIS A 513 -10.35 16.87 -3.80
N LEU A 514 -9.07 16.51 -3.67
CA LEU A 514 -8.36 15.72 -4.69
C LEU A 514 -9.08 14.40 -4.97
N SER A 515 -9.61 13.71 -3.95
CA SER A 515 -10.35 12.46 -4.18
C SER A 515 -11.65 12.66 -4.96
N ILE A 516 -12.28 13.84 -4.83
CA ILE A 516 -13.47 14.22 -5.60
C ILE A 516 -13.07 14.51 -7.05
N LEU A 517 -11.97 15.22 -7.29
CA LEU A 517 -11.45 15.43 -8.64
C LEU A 517 -11.04 14.12 -9.32
N MET A 518 -10.43 13.20 -8.58
CA MET A 518 -10.09 11.86 -9.09
C MET A 518 -11.35 11.04 -9.41
N PHE A 519 -12.38 11.11 -8.56
CA PHE A 519 -13.67 10.46 -8.82
C PHE A 519 -14.27 10.94 -10.15
N VAL A 520 -14.30 12.25 -10.36
CA VAL A 520 -14.76 12.87 -11.63
C VAL A 520 -13.89 12.43 -12.81
N ASP A 521 -12.56 12.39 -12.64
CA ASP A 521 -11.65 11.92 -13.68
C ASP A 521 -11.88 10.44 -14.04
N PHE A 522 -12.19 9.57 -13.08
CA PHE A 522 -12.50 8.17 -13.35
C PHE A 522 -13.80 8.01 -14.16
N ILE A 523 -14.82 8.81 -13.86
CA ILE A 523 -16.07 8.81 -14.61
C ILE A 523 -15.83 9.27 -16.06
N ASP A 524 -15.06 10.36 -16.24
CA ASP A 524 -14.71 10.88 -17.56
C ASP A 524 -13.84 9.89 -18.36
N ALA A 525 -12.82 9.31 -17.72
CA ALA A 525 -11.93 8.33 -18.35
C ALA A 525 -12.65 7.03 -18.78
N THR A 526 -13.81 6.74 -18.20
CA THR A 526 -14.66 5.59 -18.54
C THR A 526 -15.88 5.96 -19.38
N ASN A 527 -16.01 7.23 -19.79
CA ASN A 527 -17.13 7.77 -20.57
C ASN A 527 -18.52 7.57 -19.91
N ARG A 528 -18.59 7.49 -18.58
CA ARG A 528 -19.83 7.31 -17.81
C ARG A 528 -20.50 8.65 -17.49
N TYR A 529 -20.71 9.46 -18.52
CA TYR A 529 -21.26 10.82 -18.40
C TYR A 529 -22.66 10.89 -17.74
N ASP A 530 -23.39 9.77 -17.73
CA ASP A 530 -24.64 9.59 -17.00
C ASP A 530 -24.50 9.88 -15.50
N LEU A 531 -23.34 9.55 -14.90
CA LEU A 531 -23.05 9.77 -13.49
C LEU A 531 -22.56 11.19 -13.16
N LEU A 532 -22.02 11.92 -14.15
CA LEU A 532 -21.45 13.27 -13.92
C LEU A 532 -22.52 14.33 -13.69
N ALA A 533 -23.66 14.24 -14.40
CA ALA A 533 -24.70 15.26 -14.32
C ALA A 533 -25.25 15.43 -12.89
N SER A 534 -25.37 14.33 -12.15
CA SER A 534 -25.83 14.31 -10.75
C SER A 534 -24.80 14.78 -9.73
N PHE A 535 -23.56 15.06 -10.14
CA PHE A 535 -22.44 15.39 -9.24
C PHE A 535 -21.73 16.71 -9.61
N ALA A 536 -22.33 17.49 -10.50
CA ALA A 536 -21.72 18.70 -11.03
C ALA A 536 -21.47 19.79 -9.98
N VAL A 537 -22.35 19.90 -8.97
CA VAL A 537 -22.25 20.91 -7.90
C VAL A 537 -21.06 20.59 -6.99
N GLU A 538 -20.96 19.33 -6.55
CA GLU A 538 -19.86 18.83 -5.71
C GLU A 538 -18.52 18.90 -6.45
N SER A 539 -18.51 18.61 -7.76
CA SER A 539 -17.33 18.77 -8.61
C SER A 539 -16.85 20.23 -8.67
N ALA A 540 -17.74 21.19 -8.89
CA ALA A 540 -17.38 22.60 -8.98
C ALA A 540 -16.89 23.17 -7.64
N ASP A 541 -17.49 22.75 -6.51
CA ASP A 541 -16.99 23.11 -5.17
C ASP A 541 -15.61 22.51 -4.92
N ALA A 542 -15.35 21.27 -5.35
CA ALA A 542 -14.05 20.65 -5.22
C ALA A 542 -12.97 21.35 -6.05
N GLU A 543 -13.26 21.71 -7.30
CA GLU A 543 -12.36 22.48 -8.17
C GLU A 543 -11.99 23.83 -7.53
N THR A 544 -13.00 24.55 -7.03
CA THR A 544 -12.81 25.83 -6.32
C THR A 544 -11.97 25.64 -5.05
N THR A 545 -12.26 24.61 -4.26
CA THR A 545 -11.58 24.36 -2.99
C THR A 545 -10.14 23.92 -3.18
N VAL A 546 -9.84 23.11 -4.20
CA VAL A 546 -8.45 22.75 -4.54
C VAL A 546 -7.67 23.99 -4.96
N MET A 547 -8.20 24.84 -5.83
CA MET A 547 -7.53 26.09 -6.21
C MET A 547 -7.26 26.99 -4.99
N ASN A 548 -8.25 27.16 -4.12
CA ASN A 548 -8.11 27.92 -2.88
C ASN A 548 -7.09 27.32 -1.92
N ALA A 549 -7.02 25.98 -1.81
CA ALA A 549 -6.02 25.30 -0.99
C ALA A 549 -4.60 25.51 -1.55
N LEU A 550 -4.41 25.41 -2.86
CA LEU A 550 -3.13 25.70 -3.51
C LEU A 550 -2.70 27.15 -3.27
N ALA A 551 -3.60 28.11 -3.52
CA ALA A 551 -3.35 29.51 -3.21
C ALA A 551 -3.01 29.71 -1.72
N PHE A 552 -3.75 29.08 -0.81
CA PHE A 552 -3.46 29.13 0.62
C PHE A 552 -2.05 28.64 0.94
N GLY A 553 -1.63 27.51 0.37
CA GLY A 553 -0.30 26.93 0.57
C GLY A 553 0.83 27.78 -0.01
N LEU A 554 0.56 28.59 -1.04
CA LEU A 554 1.52 29.55 -1.61
C LEU A 554 1.70 30.81 -0.75
N HIS A 555 0.65 31.25 -0.05
CA HIS A 555 0.66 32.49 0.73
C HIS A 555 1.01 32.31 2.21
N ASN A 556 0.91 31.08 2.73
CA ASN A 556 1.30 30.78 4.10
C ASN A 556 2.69 30.17 4.14
N THR A 557 3.50 30.57 5.13
CA THR A 557 4.86 30.09 5.30
C THR A 557 4.98 29.09 6.45
N TYR A 558 6.02 28.28 6.37
CA TYR A 558 6.47 27.38 7.40
C TYR A 558 7.97 27.58 7.63
N THR A 559 8.38 27.58 8.89
CA THR A 559 9.75 27.79 9.35
C THR A 559 10.29 26.52 10.00
N ILE A 560 11.44 26.05 9.51
CA ILE A 560 12.15 24.86 10.02
C ILE A 560 13.56 25.30 10.44
N SER A 561 13.98 24.84 11.63
CA SER A 561 15.36 24.94 12.12
C SER A 561 15.92 23.52 12.33
N PRO A 562 17.25 23.33 12.15
CA PRO A 562 17.89 22.08 12.50
C PRO A 562 17.82 21.88 14.02
N MET A 563 17.59 20.64 14.45
CA MET A 563 17.44 20.31 15.86
C MET A 563 18.72 20.68 16.64
N PRO A 564 18.59 21.30 17.84
CA PRO A 564 19.74 21.54 18.71
C PRO A 564 20.27 20.22 19.28
N ASP A 565 21.58 20.12 19.45
CA ASP A 565 22.21 18.93 20.05
C ASP A 565 21.71 18.74 21.48
N SER A 566 20.99 17.65 21.72
CA SER A 566 20.46 17.31 23.06
C SER A 566 21.54 16.78 24.02
N THR A 567 22.82 16.81 23.64
CA THR A 567 23.94 16.20 24.38
C THR A 567 24.89 17.19 25.07
N SER A 568 24.68 18.50 24.98
CA SER A 568 25.50 19.47 25.71
C SER A 568 24.86 19.84 27.07
N ASN A 569 25.02 18.96 28.07
CA ASN A 569 24.70 19.27 29.48
C ASN A 569 25.66 20.29 30.13
N HIS A 570 26.38 21.10 29.34
CA HIS A 570 27.20 22.18 29.86
C HIS A 570 26.61 23.53 29.41
N PRO A 571 26.27 24.43 30.36
CA PRO A 571 25.97 25.81 30.03
C PRO A 571 27.29 26.47 29.64
N SER A 572 27.68 26.37 28.36
CA SER A 572 28.77 27.16 27.82
C SER A 572 28.32 28.62 27.77
N PRO A 573 29.09 29.56 28.32
CA PRO A 573 28.71 30.96 28.32
C PRO A 573 28.68 31.47 26.88
N SER A 574 27.59 32.14 26.55
CA SER A 574 27.33 32.86 25.31
C SER A 574 28.52 33.71 24.88
N ILE A 575 29.19 33.33 23.79
CA ILE A 575 30.04 34.23 23.01
C ILE A 575 29.78 33.98 21.50
N THR A 576 29.25 35.04 20.86
CA THR A 576 29.18 35.33 19.42
C THR A 576 28.20 34.56 18.51
N GLY A 577 26.98 35.10 18.35
CA GLY A 577 26.59 35.79 17.12
C GLY A 577 26.51 35.03 15.78
N GLY A 578 26.37 33.70 15.78
CA GLY A 578 26.00 32.95 14.57
C GLY A 578 24.49 32.76 14.50
N ASN A 579 23.82 33.34 13.50
CA ASN A 579 22.41 33.06 13.24
C ASN A 579 22.23 31.54 13.08
N GLU A 580 21.39 30.92 13.92
CA GLU A 580 20.97 29.53 13.66
C GLU A 580 20.42 29.47 12.22
N PRO A 581 20.84 28.47 11.41
CA PRO A 581 20.41 28.41 10.04
C PRO A 581 18.92 28.05 10.02
N ILE A 582 18.07 29.00 9.64
CA ILE A 582 16.62 28.84 9.59
C ILE A 582 16.16 28.91 8.14
N ILE A 583 15.24 28.02 7.76
CA ILE A 583 14.57 28.05 6.46
C ILE A 583 13.13 28.46 6.67
N THR A 584 12.67 29.42 5.88
CA THR A 584 11.25 29.79 5.81
C THR A 584 10.81 29.75 4.35
N GLY A 585 9.76 28.99 4.06
CA GLY A 585 9.23 28.84 2.73
C GLY A 585 7.70 28.63 2.74
N PRO A 586 7.02 28.72 1.58
CA PRO A 586 5.59 28.44 1.47
C PRO A 586 5.23 27.00 1.88
N LEU A 587 4.02 26.75 2.41
CA LEU A 587 3.59 25.40 2.80
C LEU A 587 3.75 24.37 1.67
N VAL A 588 3.49 24.77 0.42
CA VAL A 588 3.67 23.92 -0.77
C VAL A 588 5.09 23.34 -0.87
N SER A 589 6.11 24.12 -0.48
CA SER A 589 7.52 23.70 -0.57
C SER A 589 7.91 22.62 0.44
N ILE A 590 7.16 22.49 1.54
CA ILE A 590 7.39 21.49 2.59
C ILE A 590 6.32 20.39 2.60
N ASP A 591 5.47 20.32 1.58
CA ASP A 591 4.39 19.33 1.51
C ASP A 591 4.96 17.90 1.48
N PRO A 592 4.53 17.00 2.38
CA PRO A 592 5.06 15.64 2.46
C PRO A 592 4.65 14.75 1.27
N TYR A 593 3.60 15.11 0.53
CA TYR A 593 3.04 14.35 -0.58
C TYR A 593 3.03 15.16 -1.88
N PRO A 594 4.22 15.52 -2.43
CA PRO A 594 4.31 16.35 -3.63
C PRO A 594 3.60 15.73 -4.84
N HIS A 595 3.46 14.40 -4.89
CA HIS A 595 2.69 13.71 -5.93
C HIS A 595 1.19 14.01 -5.89
N HIS A 596 0.60 14.21 -4.70
CA HIS A 596 -0.81 14.64 -4.59
C HIS A 596 -0.98 16.07 -5.10
N VAL A 597 -0.02 16.96 -4.80
CA VAL A 597 -0.04 18.34 -5.33
C VAL A 597 0.08 18.34 -6.85
N VAL A 598 0.99 17.53 -7.42
CA VAL A 598 1.14 17.36 -8.87
C VAL A 598 -0.15 16.86 -9.51
N ALA A 599 -0.79 15.83 -8.94
CA ALA A 599 -2.06 15.31 -9.43
C ALA A 599 -3.18 16.37 -9.37
N GLY A 600 -3.26 17.12 -8.26
CA GLY A 600 -4.20 18.23 -8.11
C GLY A 600 -4.00 19.31 -9.16
N VAL A 601 -2.75 19.72 -9.43
CA VAL A 601 -2.43 20.70 -10.49
C VAL A 601 -2.85 20.18 -11.87
N ALA A 602 -2.57 18.92 -12.18
CA ALA A 602 -2.93 18.32 -13.48
C ALA A 602 -4.45 18.27 -13.69
N LEU A 603 -5.20 17.83 -12.68
CA LEU A 603 -6.67 17.77 -12.73
C LEU A 603 -7.28 19.18 -12.78
N MET A 604 -6.75 20.14 -12.01
CA MET A 604 -7.19 21.52 -12.08
C MET A 604 -6.92 22.15 -13.45
N ARG A 605 -5.78 21.86 -14.08
CA ARG A 605 -5.52 22.35 -15.44
C ARG A 605 -6.55 21.83 -16.43
N LYS A 606 -6.89 20.53 -16.36
CA LYS A 606 -7.96 19.95 -17.18
C LYS A 606 -9.30 20.68 -16.98
N ALA A 607 -9.68 20.98 -15.74
CA ALA A 607 -10.91 21.71 -15.42
C ALA A 607 -10.90 23.17 -15.92
N ILE A 608 -9.78 23.87 -15.74
CA ILE A 608 -9.60 25.26 -16.20
C ILE A 608 -9.65 25.34 -17.72
N ASP A 609 -8.93 24.47 -18.42
CA ASP A 609 -8.92 24.40 -19.89
C ASP A 609 -10.33 24.11 -20.42
N ARG A 610 -11.06 23.16 -19.78
CA ARG A 610 -12.47 22.87 -20.07
C ARG A 610 -13.32 24.13 -19.93
N ASP A 611 -13.29 24.79 -18.78
CA ASP A 611 -14.19 25.93 -18.50
C ASP A 611 -13.85 27.17 -19.34
N TYR A 612 -12.59 27.35 -19.73
CA TYR A 612 -12.19 28.38 -20.68
C TYR A 612 -12.74 28.09 -22.08
N SER A 613 -12.63 26.85 -22.55
CA SER A 613 -13.10 26.46 -23.89
C SER A 613 -14.60 26.67 -24.10
N VAL A 614 -15.40 26.59 -23.04
CA VAL A 614 -16.85 26.84 -23.07
C VAL A 614 -17.25 28.25 -22.62
N GLY A 615 -16.28 29.15 -22.42
CA GLY A 615 -16.52 30.55 -22.10
C GLY A 615 -17.05 30.83 -20.68
N LYS A 616 -16.88 29.90 -19.73
CA LYS A 616 -17.28 30.11 -18.32
C LYS A 616 -16.31 30.99 -17.54
N ILE A 617 -15.05 31.05 -17.97
CA ILE A 617 -14.02 31.88 -17.34
C ILE A 617 -13.43 32.87 -18.36
N ALA A 618 -13.20 34.11 -17.91
CA ALA A 618 -12.58 35.13 -18.72
C ALA A 618 -11.08 34.86 -18.92
N LEU A 619 -10.48 35.41 -19.99
CA LEU A 619 -9.05 35.26 -20.30
C LEU A 619 -8.14 35.69 -19.13
N GLU A 620 -8.47 36.78 -18.45
CA GLU A 620 -7.71 37.27 -17.29
C GLU A 620 -7.73 36.26 -16.14
N SER A 621 -8.91 35.69 -15.83
CA SER A 621 -9.05 34.65 -14.82
C SER A 621 -8.30 33.39 -15.21
N TYR A 622 -8.38 32.97 -16.47
CA TYR A 622 -7.65 31.82 -17.01
C TYR A 622 -6.13 31.98 -16.80
N GLN A 623 -5.56 33.14 -17.16
CA GLN A 623 -4.13 33.43 -16.97
C GLN A 623 -3.73 33.44 -15.48
N SER A 624 -4.55 34.05 -14.61
CA SER A 624 -4.31 34.08 -13.17
C SER A 624 -4.31 32.69 -12.53
N LEU A 625 -5.28 31.84 -12.92
CA LEU A 625 -5.41 30.47 -12.45
C LEU A 625 -4.20 29.63 -12.90
N LEU A 626 -3.78 29.74 -14.17
CA LEU A 626 -2.58 29.06 -14.67
C LEU A 626 -1.29 29.52 -13.96
N SER A 627 -1.15 30.82 -13.69
CA SER A 627 -0.01 31.35 -12.93
C SER A 627 0.08 30.76 -11.52
N THR A 628 -1.08 30.55 -10.87
CA THR A 628 -1.15 29.89 -9.55
C THR A 628 -0.67 28.44 -9.62
N LEU A 629 -1.10 27.69 -10.63
CA LEU A 629 -0.66 26.31 -10.87
C LEU A 629 0.85 26.24 -11.17
N GLU A 630 1.35 27.15 -12.00
CA GLU A 630 2.77 27.24 -12.35
C GLU A 630 3.65 27.51 -11.12
N ARG A 631 3.25 28.50 -10.30
CA ARG A 631 3.95 28.84 -9.06
C ARG A 631 3.94 27.68 -8.06
N THR A 632 2.86 26.91 -8.02
CA THR A 632 2.78 25.69 -7.21
C THR A 632 3.84 24.68 -7.67
N LEU A 633 3.91 24.37 -8.97
CA LEU A 633 4.87 23.40 -9.51
C LEU A 633 6.34 23.84 -9.34
N SER A 634 6.62 25.14 -9.39
CA SER A 634 7.98 25.65 -9.25
C SER A 634 8.54 25.56 -7.83
N LEU A 635 7.66 25.48 -6.82
CA LEU A 635 8.02 25.37 -5.40
C LEU A 635 8.05 23.94 -4.88
N LEU A 636 7.50 22.97 -5.62
CA LEU A 636 7.65 21.55 -5.30
C LEU A 636 9.12 21.10 -5.45
N PRO A 637 9.52 19.96 -4.85
CA PRO A 637 10.89 19.46 -4.93
C PRO A 637 11.37 19.28 -6.37
N GLN A 638 12.26 20.17 -6.82
CA GLN A 638 12.76 20.17 -8.20
C GLN A 638 13.72 19.00 -8.48
N SER A 639 14.24 18.37 -7.43
CA SER A 639 14.97 17.11 -7.52
C SER A 639 14.08 15.92 -7.89
N SER A 640 12.74 16.05 -7.92
CA SER A 640 11.82 14.96 -8.31
C SER A 640 11.65 14.86 -9.83
N LYS A 641 11.83 13.66 -10.37
CA LYS A 641 11.60 13.34 -11.80
C LYS A 641 10.15 13.61 -12.23
N SER A 642 9.15 13.27 -11.40
CA SER A 642 7.74 13.46 -11.74
C SER A 642 7.32 14.93 -11.75
N VAL A 643 7.88 15.74 -10.83
CA VAL A 643 7.68 17.20 -10.80
C VAL A 643 8.25 17.82 -12.07
N GLN A 644 9.48 17.47 -12.46
CA GLN A 644 10.08 17.96 -13.70
C GLN A 644 9.27 17.55 -14.94
N ALA A 645 8.80 16.30 -15.01
CA ALA A 645 8.01 15.82 -16.14
C ALA A 645 6.70 16.63 -16.33
N VAL A 646 5.95 16.87 -15.26
CA VAL A 646 4.71 17.65 -15.33
C VAL A 646 5.01 19.12 -15.62
N ARG A 647 6.07 19.68 -15.02
CA ARG A 647 6.50 21.05 -15.29
C ARG A 647 6.82 21.26 -16.77
N THR A 648 7.63 20.39 -17.37
CA THR A 648 7.96 20.48 -18.82
C THR A 648 6.71 20.42 -19.69
N LYS A 649 5.77 19.51 -19.39
CA LYS A 649 4.49 19.42 -20.11
C LYS A 649 3.60 20.65 -19.90
N PHE A 650 3.67 21.26 -18.72
CA PHE A 650 2.92 22.47 -18.39
C PHE A 650 3.38 23.66 -19.25
N PHE A 651 4.69 23.78 -19.50
CA PHE A 651 5.27 24.85 -20.30
C PHE A 651 5.31 24.58 -21.81
N SER A 652 5.23 23.32 -22.25
CA SER A 652 5.21 22.99 -23.68
C SER A 652 3.87 23.29 -24.37
N LYS A 653 2.76 23.40 -23.60
CA LYS A 653 1.45 23.84 -24.11
C LYS A 653 1.33 25.37 -24.03
N ALA A 654 1.99 26.09 -24.94
CA ALA A 654 1.71 27.50 -25.24
C ALA A 654 0.61 27.62 -26.32
N PRO A 655 -0.08 28.77 -26.49
CA PRO A 655 -1.43 28.85 -27.07
C PRO A 655 -1.59 28.67 -28.60
N ASP A 656 -0.54 28.32 -29.35
CA ASP A 656 -0.55 28.42 -30.82
C ASP A 656 -0.64 27.09 -31.58
N GLU A 657 -0.90 25.96 -30.91
CA GLU A 657 -1.23 24.71 -31.60
C GLU A 657 -2.74 24.49 -31.61
N GLU A 658 -3.31 24.50 -32.83
CA GLU A 658 -4.70 24.15 -33.14
C GLU A 658 -5.17 22.92 -32.34
N LEU A 659 -6.39 23.00 -31.79
CA LEU A 659 -7.03 21.93 -31.03
C LEU A 659 -6.83 20.55 -31.71
N PRO A 660 -6.11 19.60 -31.08
CA PRO A 660 -6.12 18.23 -31.56
C PRO A 660 -7.41 17.53 -31.12
N ASN A 661 -7.93 16.69 -32.02
CA ASN A 661 -9.09 15.82 -31.82
C ASN A 661 -9.08 15.12 -30.44
N HIS A 662 -10.29 14.93 -29.92
CA HIS A 662 -10.68 14.34 -28.62
C HIS A 662 -10.15 12.92 -28.28
N GLN A 663 -9.09 12.41 -28.92
CA GLN A 663 -8.61 11.04 -28.73
C GLN A 663 -7.25 10.89 -28.01
N ASP A 664 -6.49 11.97 -27.78
CA ASP A 664 -5.17 11.87 -27.11
C ASP A 664 -5.14 12.29 -25.63
N LEU A 665 -6.30 12.47 -24.99
CA LEU A 665 -6.42 12.90 -23.59
C LEU A 665 -6.34 11.75 -22.55
N SER A 666 -5.55 10.72 -22.83
CA SER A 666 -5.16 9.70 -21.84
C SER A 666 -4.05 10.23 -20.91
N VAL A 667 -4.31 11.34 -20.21
CA VAL A 667 -3.40 11.92 -19.19
C VAL A 667 -3.23 10.96 -17.99
N SER A 668 -4.22 10.11 -17.75
CA SER A 668 -4.23 9.11 -16.69
C SER A 668 -3.07 8.10 -16.84
N ASN A 669 -2.82 7.54 -18.03
CA ASN A 669 -1.75 6.54 -18.17
C ASN A 669 -0.35 7.14 -17.94
N CYS A 670 -0.05 8.36 -18.38
CA CYS A 670 1.29 8.91 -18.19
C CYS A 670 1.57 9.34 -16.74
N ILE A 671 0.66 10.05 -16.06
CA ILE A 671 0.91 10.49 -14.68
C ILE A 671 0.85 9.32 -13.71
N PHE A 672 -0.06 8.35 -13.94
CA PHE A 672 -0.08 7.13 -13.14
C PHE A 672 1.11 6.22 -13.43
N LEU A 673 1.63 6.13 -14.67
CA LEU A 673 2.92 5.46 -14.93
C LEU A 673 4.04 6.09 -14.08
N PHE A 674 4.15 7.42 -14.02
CA PHE A 674 5.21 8.09 -13.24
C PHE A 674 5.04 8.02 -11.70
N LEU A 675 3.88 7.60 -11.20
CA LEU A 675 3.65 7.31 -9.78
C LEU A 675 3.63 5.79 -9.47
N THR A 676 3.62 4.92 -10.49
CA THR A 676 3.66 3.46 -10.36
C THR A 676 5.04 2.84 -10.63
N PHE A 677 6.06 3.63 -10.94
CA PHE A 677 7.45 3.17 -11.07
C PHE A 677 8.34 3.69 -9.95
#